data_AF-A0AAJ2UDG8-F1
#
_entry.id   AF-A0AAJ2UDG8-F1
#
_cell.length_a   1.000
_cell.length_b   1.000
_cell.length_c   1.000
_cell.angle_alpha   90.00
_cell.angle_beta   90.00
_cell.angle_gamma   90.00
#
_symmetry.space_group_name_H-M   'P 1'
#
loop_
_entity.id
_entity.type
_entity.pdbx_description
1 polymer ?
#
loop_
_entity_poly.entity_id
_entity_poly.type
_entity_poly.pdbx_seq_one_letter_code
_entity_poly.pdbx_strand_id
1 'polypeptide(L)'
;MTFLTKRGKIVLLVAAPIIIIPVASALNQYLTSLNFPAFENTYSNSSPSTIAKNEVDNDLKFNSPVTNAIFKEKEEQKPNQTQKIEDTKQPIIIKNTEKVEEKKPEIAAPQQAPTLKPKFAPQSATSGPNLIVGTELNRLTQLALQRKASGISAEIKKLESRIINIEAQVKEINRFYDEEYNKRNGDDAPGSRRSWEEGRRLSLYSCEPSIDCPAIRLEQNKAELERLKREAANPKPLEAHEIKLLKQGLLPDADNPYAWGYDDEAKNPTLNRLKAENLSRVFNTPSYYSRVSSSISSLEYTGWTKTDVSKDFENIFTENGVSGNSIQIYQYTPNEQNEDRANRSPIKAIVLNADDSNAFDKFQKIMNQAIKQDNKIQAVVLKNVGSLNSLQNIDPILKAIPDSVIKLTLFLNNPAATRGLRGLENVKLKELELYSDSNAVSQHWSINPNALKNVDFISFDYQSQFHVTRNAGEKLPSSIIFNTLRFDKGDDVAKINEGLEIVFNSKINQRVFQGNFGGKGGWPTFLDFSDTNIKTLKGIWFDELNRVYNINVENWPEPFAKENFEGGRTLKFKRMIFQADLVGGADAYVVDISDFDGAQFSERLAFGDPPPPPTEIQFRRNGQEIYGIPLYLKGQNLTGDAKSQLESFIRAANANGQRRITQIYVESDGLKSQLGGQIGNVLIQTKIANQNSQQEGASDEIEV
;
A
#
# COMPACT_ATOMS: atom_id res chain seq x y z
N MET A 1 16.85 0.13 -31.64
CA MET A 1 17.97 0.73 -32.40
C MET A 1 17.35 1.57 -33.53
N THR A 2 17.38 2.88 -33.41
CA THR A 2 16.87 3.84 -34.42
C THR A 2 17.87 4.99 -34.45
N PHE A 3 18.55 5.16 -35.58
CA PHE A 3 19.61 6.16 -35.77
C PHE A 3 19.01 7.54 -36.05
N LEU A 4 19.48 8.57 -35.33
CA LEU A 4 19.36 9.98 -35.73
C LEU A 4 20.75 10.59 -35.83
N THR A 5 21.01 11.25 -36.97
CA THR A 5 22.33 11.70 -37.44
C THR A 5 22.72 13.09 -36.92
N LYS A 6 24.04 13.31 -36.89
CA LYS A 6 24.73 14.53 -36.45
C LYS A 6 24.42 15.73 -37.37
N ARG A 7 23.46 16.58 -37.00
CA ARG A 7 23.42 18.04 -37.24
C ARG A 7 22.14 18.60 -36.62
N GLY A 8 22.26 19.11 -35.40
CA GLY A 8 21.14 19.64 -34.61
C GLY A 8 21.52 19.82 -33.16
N LYS A 9 22.61 20.55 -32.88
CA LYS A 9 22.94 21.03 -31.54
C LYS A 9 23.09 22.54 -31.58
N ILE A 10 22.59 23.17 -30.52
CA ILE A 10 22.68 24.58 -30.12
C ILE A 10 21.56 25.46 -30.68
N VAL A 11 20.59 25.78 -29.80
CA VAL A 11 20.04 27.11 -29.45
C VAL A 11 18.70 26.89 -28.69
N LEU A 12 18.44 27.74 -27.67
CA LEU A 12 17.26 27.86 -26.77
C LEU A 12 17.28 26.93 -25.53
N LEU A 13 17.31 27.40 -24.28
CA LEU A 13 16.62 28.55 -23.68
C LEU A 13 17.41 29.20 -22.53
N VAL A 14 17.81 30.45 -22.73
CA VAL A 14 17.78 31.49 -21.70
C VAL A 14 16.56 32.35 -22.00
N ALA A 15 15.84 32.76 -20.95
CA ALA A 15 14.73 33.72 -20.89
C ALA A 15 13.29 33.16 -20.99
N ALA A 16 12.65 33.01 -19.83
CA ALA A 16 11.26 33.42 -19.55
C ALA A 16 11.04 33.51 -18.03
N PRO A 17 10.10 34.34 -17.53
CA PRO A 17 10.23 35.07 -16.28
C PRO A 17 9.64 34.37 -15.04
N ILE A 18 10.03 34.93 -13.90
CA ILE A 18 9.66 34.68 -12.51
C ILE A 18 8.18 34.25 -12.34
N ILE A 19 7.97 33.00 -11.97
CA ILE A 19 6.82 32.55 -11.18
C ILE A 19 7.40 31.84 -9.96
N ILE A 20 7.33 32.51 -8.81
CA ILE A 20 7.80 32.01 -7.51
C ILE A 20 6.74 31.02 -7.01
N ILE A 21 7.01 29.72 -7.17
CA ILE A 21 6.33 28.63 -6.45
C ILE A 21 7.46 27.79 -5.82
N PRO A 22 7.38 27.44 -4.51
CA PRO A 22 8.52 26.88 -3.80
C PRO A 22 8.74 25.41 -4.16
N VAL A 23 9.66 25.18 -5.11
CA VAL A 23 10.14 23.86 -5.57
C VAL A 23 11.09 23.20 -4.55
N ALA A 24 11.41 23.88 -3.44
CA ALA A 24 12.44 23.45 -2.48
C ALA A 24 12.07 22.19 -1.66
N SER A 25 10.80 21.95 -1.35
CA SER A 25 10.38 20.78 -0.57
C SER A 25 10.38 19.48 -1.40
N ALA A 26 9.99 19.55 -2.66
CA ALA A 26 10.02 18.42 -3.59
C ALA A 26 11.46 18.00 -3.95
N LEU A 27 12.39 18.96 -4.06
CA LEU A 27 13.80 18.63 -4.32
C LEU A 27 14.49 17.96 -3.13
N ASN A 28 14.14 18.31 -1.89
CA ASN A 28 14.77 17.71 -0.71
C ASN A 28 14.32 16.26 -0.46
N GLN A 29 13.06 15.95 -0.77
CA GLN A 29 12.57 14.56 -0.80
C GLN A 29 13.14 13.75 -1.98
N TYR A 30 13.38 14.40 -3.13
CA TYR A 30 14.00 13.74 -4.28
C TYR A 30 15.49 13.44 -4.05
N LEU A 31 16.24 14.37 -3.45
CA LEU A 31 17.67 14.20 -3.17
C LEU A 31 17.96 13.19 -2.05
N THR A 32 17.10 13.09 -1.03
CA THR A 32 17.24 12.04 0.01
C THR A 32 16.88 10.64 -0.51
N SER A 33 16.02 10.55 -1.53
CA SER A 33 15.68 9.28 -2.20
C SER A 33 16.73 8.78 -3.22
N LEU A 34 17.72 9.61 -3.54
CA LEU A 34 18.81 9.29 -4.48
C LEU A 34 20.13 8.90 -3.78
N ASN A 35 20.12 8.71 -2.46
CA ASN A 35 21.19 7.99 -1.77
C ASN A 35 21.10 6.49 -2.12
N PHE A 36 21.64 6.14 -3.29
CA PHE A 36 22.08 4.77 -3.53
C PHE A 36 23.14 4.46 -2.46
N PRO A 37 22.97 3.39 -1.64
CA PRO A 37 24.11 2.90 -0.88
C PRO A 37 25.20 2.56 -1.90
N ALA A 38 26.35 3.21 -1.78
CA ALA A 38 27.54 2.73 -2.45
C ALA A 38 27.73 1.27 -2.01
N PHE A 39 27.87 0.36 -2.96
CA PHE A 39 28.31 -1.00 -2.68
C PHE A 39 29.74 -0.91 -2.09
N GLU A 40 29.85 -0.85 -0.77
CA GLU A 40 31.12 -1.07 -0.10
C GLU A 40 31.41 -2.56 -0.06
N ASN A 41 31.99 -3.08 -1.14
CA ASN A 41 32.74 -4.32 -1.06
C ASN A 41 34.02 -4.04 -0.27
N THR A 42 34.00 -4.26 1.03
CA THR A 42 35.22 -4.32 1.84
C THR A 42 35.90 -5.67 1.56
N TYR A 43 36.91 -5.66 0.69
CA TYR A 43 37.84 -6.77 0.60
C TYR A 43 38.73 -6.76 1.84
N SER A 44 38.58 -7.77 2.69
CA SER A 44 39.55 -8.08 3.73
C SER A 44 40.82 -8.64 3.08
N ASN A 45 41.96 -7.98 3.29
CA ASN A 45 43.28 -8.41 2.81
C ASN A 45 43.98 -9.41 3.75
N SER A 46 43.24 -10.21 4.52
CA SER A 46 43.83 -11.24 5.37
C SER A 46 43.22 -12.61 5.11
N SER A 47 43.80 -13.36 4.17
CA SER A 47 43.85 -14.83 4.21
C SER A 47 45.11 -15.22 4.99
N PRO A 48 45.05 -16.22 5.89
CA PRO A 48 45.27 -17.61 5.46
C PRO A 48 44.32 -18.59 6.22
N SER A 49 44.01 -19.83 5.85
CA SER A 49 44.70 -20.85 5.07
C SER A 49 43.69 -21.97 4.68
N THR A 50 43.86 -22.51 3.47
CA THR A 50 43.70 -23.92 3.03
C THR A 50 42.99 -24.98 3.90
N ILE A 51 42.06 -25.72 3.27
CA ILE A 51 41.93 -27.19 3.41
C ILE A 51 41.93 -27.81 2.00
N ALA A 52 42.65 -28.92 1.89
CA ALA A 52 43.16 -29.57 0.70
C ALA A 52 42.10 -30.22 -0.21
N LYS A 53 42.45 -30.32 -1.50
CA LYS A 53 41.90 -31.32 -2.42
C LYS A 53 42.31 -32.70 -1.91
N ASN A 54 41.34 -33.59 -1.68
CA ASN A 54 41.62 -35.03 -1.72
C ASN A 54 41.06 -35.60 -3.01
N GLU A 55 41.91 -36.43 -3.60
CA GLU A 55 41.73 -37.17 -4.83
C GLU A 55 40.64 -38.24 -4.73
N VAL A 56 40.25 -38.69 -5.91
CA VAL A 56 39.32 -39.76 -6.25
C VAL A 56 39.47 -40.99 -5.33
N ASP A 57 38.36 -41.42 -4.73
CA ASP A 57 38.14 -42.85 -4.53
C ASP A 57 36.66 -43.19 -4.68
N ASN A 58 36.41 -44.32 -5.35
CA ASN A 58 35.11 -44.80 -5.78
C ASN A 58 34.22 -45.15 -4.58
N ASP A 59 33.06 -44.51 -4.44
CA ASP A 59 31.93 -45.14 -3.74
C ASP A 59 30.62 -44.98 -4.52
N LEU A 60 30.21 -46.10 -5.10
CA LEU A 60 28.99 -46.33 -5.86
C LEU A 60 27.78 -46.42 -4.90
N LYS A 61 27.42 -45.34 -4.20
CA LYS A 61 26.22 -45.33 -3.33
C LYS A 61 25.46 -44.00 -3.25
N PHE A 62 25.26 -43.34 -4.39
CA PHE A 62 24.22 -42.30 -4.51
C PHE A 62 23.08 -42.80 -5.40
N ASN A 63 22.00 -43.29 -4.77
CA ASN A 63 20.73 -43.57 -5.43
C ASN A 63 19.86 -42.30 -5.41
N SER A 64 19.65 -41.71 -6.58
CA SER A 64 18.66 -40.65 -6.82
C SER A 64 17.26 -41.27 -6.99
N PRO A 65 16.23 -40.91 -6.19
CA PRO A 65 14.88 -41.41 -6.36
C PRO A 65 14.02 -40.36 -7.09
N VAL A 66 14.17 -40.23 -8.40
CA VAL A 66 13.16 -39.53 -9.22
C VAL A 66 12.95 -40.28 -10.53
N THR A 67 12.11 -41.32 -10.50
CA THR A 67 11.41 -41.84 -11.68
C THR A 67 10.14 -42.58 -11.23
N ASN A 68 9.08 -42.39 -12.03
CA ASN A 68 7.77 -43.07 -12.03
C ASN A 68 6.60 -42.35 -11.34
N ALA A 69 5.90 -41.50 -12.11
CA ALA A 69 4.45 -41.43 -12.02
C ALA A 69 3.86 -41.21 -13.42
N ILE A 70 3.12 -42.22 -13.89
CA ILE A 70 2.39 -42.29 -15.14
C ILE A 70 1.06 -41.55 -14.97
N PHE A 71 0.73 -40.70 -15.92
CA PHE A 71 -0.52 -39.93 -15.99
C PHE A 71 -1.70 -40.86 -16.33
N LYS A 72 -2.80 -40.79 -15.56
CA LYS A 72 -4.09 -41.43 -15.90
C LYS A 72 -5.20 -40.39 -15.97
N GLU A 73 -5.89 -40.44 -17.10
CA GLU A 73 -7.07 -39.66 -17.49
C GLU A 73 -8.30 -40.05 -16.64
N LYS A 74 -9.22 -39.11 -16.41
CA LYS A 74 -10.42 -39.32 -15.57
C LYS A 74 -11.69 -39.11 -16.40
N GLU A 75 -12.46 -40.18 -16.56
CA GLU A 75 -13.74 -40.24 -17.26
C GLU A 75 -14.91 -39.67 -16.44
N GLU A 76 -15.91 -39.17 -17.18
CA GLU A 76 -17.22 -38.68 -16.74
C GLU A 76 -18.20 -39.81 -16.41
N GLN A 77 -19.03 -39.63 -15.38
CA GLN A 77 -20.32 -40.34 -15.23
C GLN A 77 -21.38 -39.50 -14.48
N LYS A 78 -22.63 -39.61 -14.94
CA LYS A 78 -23.94 -39.28 -14.33
C LYS A 78 -24.95 -40.34 -14.86
N PRO A 79 -26.21 -40.48 -14.40
CA PRO A 79 -26.90 -40.07 -13.14
C PRO A 79 -27.83 -41.18 -12.54
N ASN A 80 -28.53 -40.94 -11.41
CA ASN A 80 -29.89 -41.49 -11.16
C ASN A 80 -30.68 -40.85 -9.97
N GLN A 81 -31.90 -40.38 -10.29
CA GLN A 81 -33.25 -40.33 -9.63
C GLN A 81 -33.44 -40.20 -8.08
N THR A 82 -34.37 -39.34 -7.63
CA THR A 82 -34.94 -39.27 -6.25
C THR A 82 -36.36 -38.64 -6.12
N GLN A 83 -37.37 -39.50 -5.86
CA GLN A 83 -38.85 -39.39 -5.75
C GLN A 83 -39.63 -38.08 -5.42
N LYS A 84 -40.61 -37.71 -6.28
CA LYS A 84 -41.83 -36.84 -6.10
C LYS A 84 -42.58 -37.05 -4.77
N ILE A 85 -43.23 -35.97 -4.27
CA ILE A 85 -44.71 -35.74 -4.28
C ILE A 85 -45.11 -34.42 -3.54
N GLU A 86 -45.96 -33.65 -4.24
CA GLU A 86 -47.05 -32.71 -3.87
C GLU A 86 -46.91 -31.36 -3.12
N ASP A 87 -47.35 -30.36 -3.89
CA ASP A 87 -47.90 -29.02 -3.60
C ASP A 87 -49.14 -28.99 -2.68
N THR A 88 -49.39 -27.84 -2.03
CA THR A 88 -50.61 -27.03 -2.30
C THR A 88 -50.73 -25.73 -1.47
N LYS A 89 -51.35 -24.72 -2.14
CA LYS A 89 -52.15 -23.55 -1.66
C LYS A 89 -51.55 -22.13 -1.70
N GLN A 90 -51.60 -21.52 -2.90
CA GLN A 90 -52.50 -20.42 -3.34
C GLN A 90 -53.30 -19.52 -2.33
N PRO A 91 -53.77 -18.31 -2.75
CA PRO A 91 -53.37 -17.00 -2.22
C PRO A 91 -54.54 -16.17 -1.63
N ILE A 92 -54.24 -14.97 -1.10
CA ILE A 92 -55.24 -13.96 -0.68
C ILE A 92 -55.03 -12.63 -1.40
N ILE A 93 -56.16 -12.00 -1.69
CA ILE A 93 -56.46 -10.95 -2.67
C ILE A 93 -56.88 -9.65 -1.94
N ILE A 94 -56.31 -8.52 -2.39
CA ILE A 94 -56.87 -7.16 -2.65
C ILE A 94 -57.45 -6.31 -1.48
N LYS A 95 -56.98 -5.04 -1.33
CA LYS A 95 -57.74 -3.80 -1.70
C LYS A 95 -57.01 -2.46 -1.45
N ASN A 96 -57.19 -1.58 -2.45
CA ASN A 96 -56.99 -0.12 -2.55
C ASN A 96 -57.66 0.65 -1.39
N THR A 97 -57.40 1.93 -1.09
CA THR A 97 -57.33 3.17 -1.91
C THR A 97 -56.75 4.26 -0.96
N GLU A 98 -56.18 5.41 -1.37
CA GLU A 98 -56.89 6.63 -1.78
C GLU A 98 -55.91 7.78 -2.12
N LYS A 99 -56.46 8.80 -2.78
CA LYS A 99 -55.85 9.84 -3.63
C LYS A 99 -55.83 11.18 -2.88
N VAL A 100 -54.76 11.98 -2.98
CA VAL A 100 -54.74 13.39 -2.52
C VAL A 100 -54.10 14.29 -3.57
N GLU A 101 -54.73 15.45 -3.76
CA GLU A 101 -54.56 16.48 -4.80
C GLU A 101 -53.21 17.22 -4.84
N GLU A 102 -52.85 17.62 -6.07
CA GLU A 102 -51.75 18.50 -6.43
C GLU A 102 -52.00 19.97 -6.06
N LYS A 103 -50.98 20.62 -5.49
CA LYS A 103 -50.84 22.09 -5.48
C LYS A 103 -49.59 22.52 -6.26
N LYS A 104 -49.81 23.53 -7.10
CA LYS A 104 -48.89 24.23 -8.01
C LYS A 104 -47.70 24.88 -7.26
N PRO A 105 -46.44 24.78 -7.74
CA PRO A 105 -45.32 25.46 -7.09
C PRO A 105 -45.14 26.91 -7.57
N GLU A 106 -44.97 27.79 -6.59
CA GLU A 106 -44.61 29.19 -6.69
C GLU A 106 -43.07 29.32 -6.70
N ILE A 107 -42.55 30.22 -7.55
CA ILE A 107 -41.11 30.42 -7.78
C ILE A 107 -40.53 31.21 -6.60
N ALA A 108 -39.64 30.57 -5.83
CA ALA A 108 -38.88 31.21 -4.76
C ALA A 108 -37.46 31.58 -5.22
N ALA A 109 -37.05 32.81 -4.86
CA ALA A 109 -35.72 33.39 -5.04
C ALA A 109 -34.62 32.60 -4.29
N PRO A 110 -33.32 32.77 -4.65
CA PRO A 110 -32.26 31.84 -4.26
C PRO A 110 -32.03 31.85 -2.75
N GLN A 111 -32.33 30.71 -2.11
CA GLN A 111 -32.01 30.43 -0.73
C GLN A 111 -30.48 30.29 -0.59
N GLN A 112 -29.93 31.04 0.36
CA GLN A 112 -28.57 30.84 0.87
C GLN A 112 -28.42 29.38 1.33
N ALA A 113 -27.29 28.77 0.94
CA ALA A 113 -26.98 27.37 1.26
C ALA A 113 -27.11 27.12 2.77
N PRO A 114 -27.91 26.14 3.22
CA PRO A 114 -28.00 25.78 4.62
C PRO A 114 -26.65 25.27 5.10
N THR A 115 -26.11 25.87 6.18
CA THR A 115 -24.98 25.35 6.93
C THR A 115 -25.31 23.94 7.44
N LEU A 116 -24.75 22.94 6.78
CA LEU A 116 -24.81 21.53 7.18
C LEU A 116 -24.20 21.39 8.58
N LYS A 117 -24.98 20.84 9.53
CA LYS A 117 -24.40 20.34 10.78
C LYS A 117 -23.41 19.21 10.41
N PRO A 118 -22.18 19.22 10.95
CA PRO A 118 -21.19 18.19 10.63
C PRO A 118 -21.73 16.82 11.04
N LYS A 119 -21.64 15.85 10.12
CA LYS A 119 -22.08 14.46 10.38
C LYS A 119 -21.09 13.73 11.26
N PHE A 120 -19.82 14.16 11.26
CA PHE A 120 -18.75 13.52 11.98
C PHE A 120 -18.02 14.51 12.90
N ALA A 121 -17.70 14.06 14.11
CA ALA A 121 -16.82 14.78 15.01
C ALA A 121 -15.35 14.47 14.64
N PRO A 122 -14.48 15.49 14.56
CA PRO A 122 -13.05 15.28 14.42
C PRO A 122 -12.46 14.67 15.72
N GLN A 123 -11.25 14.11 15.63
CA GLN A 123 -10.52 13.68 16.81
C GLN A 123 -10.14 14.89 17.68
N SER A 124 -10.22 14.73 19.00
CA SER A 124 -9.88 15.79 19.96
C SER A 124 -8.41 16.18 19.82
N ALA A 125 -8.14 17.48 19.68
CA ALA A 125 -6.79 18.01 19.62
C ALA A 125 -6.07 17.82 20.97
N THR A 126 -4.85 17.30 20.93
CA THR A 126 -3.93 17.36 22.07
C THR A 126 -3.26 18.72 22.11
N SER A 127 -3.17 19.36 23.29
CA SER A 127 -2.41 20.59 23.46
C SER A 127 -0.92 20.31 23.23
N GLY A 128 -0.37 20.84 22.13
CA GLY A 128 1.05 20.76 21.83
C GLY A 128 1.90 21.67 22.71
N PRO A 129 3.22 21.43 22.80
CA PRO A 129 4.14 22.33 23.48
C PRO A 129 4.20 23.69 22.76
N ASN A 130 4.47 24.76 23.52
CA ASN A 130 4.65 26.09 22.95
C ASN A 130 5.97 26.20 22.18
N LEU A 131 6.00 27.03 21.14
CA LEU A 131 7.22 27.38 20.42
C LEU A 131 8.24 28.04 21.36
N ILE A 132 9.52 27.73 21.16
CA ILE A 132 10.63 28.37 21.89
C ILE A 132 10.79 29.82 21.41
N VAL A 133 10.86 30.77 22.35
CA VAL A 133 10.95 32.21 22.07
C VAL A 133 11.96 32.90 23.00
N GLY A 134 12.30 34.16 22.69
CA GLY A 134 13.08 35.03 23.58
C GLY A 134 14.53 34.58 23.78
N THR A 135 14.99 34.61 25.03
CA THR A 135 16.38 34.34 25.41
C THR A 135 16.85 32.94 25.03
N GLU A 136 15.98 31.94 25.15
CA GLU A 136 16.31 30.56 24.78
C GLU A 136 16.47 30.39 23.27
N LEU A 137 15.63 31.05 22.46
CA LEU A 137 15.79 31.05 21.00
C LEU A 137 17.12 31.70 20.59
N ASN A 138 17.54 32.77 21.26
CA ASN A 138 18.84 33.41 21.01
C ASN A 138 20.00 32.45 21.33
N ARG A 139 19.92 31.73 22.46
CA ARG A 139 20.91 30.72 22.84
C ARG A 139 21.00 29.59 21.80
N LEU A 140 19.85 29.04 21.39
CA LEU A 140 19.78 27.99 20.37
C LEU A 140 20.27 28.47 19.00
N THR A 141 20.02 29.73 18.65
CA THR A 141 20.54 30.33 17.40
C THR A 141 22.07 30.33 17.38
N GLN A 142 22.72 30.73 18.47
CA GLN A 142 24.19 30.70 18.56
C GLN A 142 24.73 29.27 18.49
N LEU A 143 24.10 28.34 19.21
CA LEU A 143 24.48 26.93 19.18
C LEU A 143 24.31 26.32 17.78
N ALA A 144 23.25 26.68 17.06
CA ALA A 144 22.99 26.21 15.71
C ALA A 144 24.04 26.70 14.72
N LEU A 145 24.42 27.98 14.78
CA LEU A 145 25.51 28.50 13.94
C LEU A 145 26.83 27.76 14.19
N GLN A 146 27.14 27.49 15.46
CA GLN A 146 28.31 26.69 15.82
C GLN A 146 28.24 25.27 15.23
N ARG A 147 27.12 24.56 15.42
CA ARG A 147 26.95 23.19 14.91
C ARG A 147 26.97 23.12 13.39
N LYS A 148 26.39 24.10 12.69
CA LYS A 148 26.45 24.20 11.23
C LYS A 148 27.89 24.34 10.74
N ALA A 149 28.70 25.17 11.40
CA ALA A 149 30.13 25.30 11.08
C ALA A 149 30.90 23.99 11.32
N SER A 150 30.59 23.27 12.41
CA SER A 150 31.14 21.94 12.68
C SER A 150 30.74 20.93 11.60
N GLY A 151 29.46 20.88 11.22
CA GLY A 151 28.94 19.98 10.19
C GLY A 151 29.60 20.21 8.84
N ILE A 152 29.73 21.48 8.42
CA ILE A 152 30.45 21.85 7.18
C ILE A 152 31.89 21.34 7.24
N SER A 153 32.57 21.54 8.37
CA SER A 153 33.97 21.09 8.55
C SER A 153 34.09 19.57 8.51
N ALA A 154 33.13 18.83 9.09
CA ALA A 154 33.08 17.37 9.06
C ALA A 154 32.84 16.85 7.63
N GLU A 155 31.92 17.46 6.89
CA GLU A 155 31.60 17.06 5.52
C GLU A 155 32.72 17.37 4.54
N ILE A 156 33.43 18.49 4.71
CA ILE A 156 34.67 18.81 3.97
C ILE A 156 35.68 17.66 4.12
N LYS A 157 35.95 17.21 5.35
CA LYS A 157 36.88 16.10 5.59
C LYS A 157 36.41 14.81 4.91
N LYS A 158 35.12 14.49 5.02
CA LYS A 158 34.53 13.30 4.36
C LYS A 158 34.64 13.39 2.83
N LEU A 159 34.43 14.57 2.25
CA LEU A 159 34.55 14.79 0.80
C LEU A 159 36.00 14.70 0.33
N GLU A 160 36.96 15.28 1.07
CA GLU A 160 38.38 15.17 0.75
C GLU A 160 38.84 13.72 0.71
N SER A 161 38.44 12.90 1.70
CA SER A 161 38.72 11.46 1.69
C SER A 161 38.03 10.73 0.52
N ARG A 162 36.74 11.02 0.25
CA ARG A 162 36.00 10.43 -0.88
C ARG A 162 36.62 10.77 -2.23
N ILE A 163 37.05 12.02 -2.41
CA ILE A 163 37.72 12.49 -3.63
C ILE A 163 39.01 11.72 -3.86
N ILE A 164 39.87 11.56 -2.84
CA ILE A 164 41.11 10.79 -2.95
C ILE A 164 40.84 9.35 -3.43
N ASN A 165 39.83 8.70 -2.85
CA ASN A 165 39.47 7.33 -3.21
C ASN A 165 38.95 7.23 -4.66
N ILE A 166 38.07 8.15 -5.07
CA ILE A 166 37.53 8.16 -6.44
C ILE A 166 38.62 8.55 -7.45
N GLU A 167 39.54 9.46 -7.10
CA GLU A 167 40.70 9.78 -7.95
C GLU A 167 41.59 8.57 -8.17
N ALA A 168 41.84 7.76 -7.13
CA ALA A 168 42.56 6.50 -7.26
C ALA A 168 41.83 5.51 -8.17
N GLN A 169 40.50 5.38 -8.03
CA GLN A 169 39.66 4.53 -8.90
C GLN A 169 39.71 4.99 -10.36
N VAL A 170 39.56 6.30 -10.63
CA VAL A 170 39.65 6.88 -11.98
C VAL A 170 41.04 6.64 -12.56
N LYS A 171 42.10 6.81 -11.76
CA LYS A 171 43.48 6.55 -12.18
C LYS A 171 43.69 5.08 -12.52
N GLU A 172 43.14 4.17 -11.71
CA GLU A 172 43.24 2.73 -11.93
C GLU A 172 42.48 2.28 -13.18
N ILE A 173 41.28 2.83 -13.43
CA ILE A 173 40.55 2.60 -14.68
C ILE A 173 41.37 3.06 -15.87
N ASN A 174 41.91 4.28 -15.84
CA ASN A 174 42.76 4.77 -16.93
C ASN A 174 44.00 3.89 -17.13
N ARG A 175 44.68 3.50 -16.03
CA ARG A 175 45.84 2.59 -16.06
C ARG A 175 45.48 1.24 -16.69
N PHE A 176 44.38 0.61 -16.28
CA PHE A 176 43.90 -0.65 -16.85
C PHE A 176 43.72 -0.53 -18.36
N TYR A 177 43.01 0.49 -18.82
CA TYR A 177 42.76 0.72 -20.25
C TYR A 177 44.04 1.11 -21.03
N ASP A 178 45.02 1.75 -20.40
CA ASP A 178 46.31 2.09 -21.00
C ASP A 178 47.24 0.86 -21.09
N GLU A 179 47.27 0.00 -20.08
CA GLU A 179 48.16 -1.17 -20.02
C GLU A 179 47.61 -2.37 -20.79
N GLU A 180 46.32 -2.69 -20.64
CA GLU A 180 45.70 -3.86 -21.29
C GLU A 180 45.60 -3.69 -22.81
N TYR A 181 45.43 -2.46 -23.30
CA TYR A 181 45.50 -2.17 -24.74
C TYR A 181 46.89 -2.44 -25.32
N ASN A 182 47.95 -2.26 -24.52
CA ASN A 182 49.35 -2.45 -24.94
C ASN A 182 49.85 -3.88 -24.75
N LYS A 183 49.08 -4.77 -24.11
CA LYS A 183 49.40 -6.20 -24.01
C LYS A 183 49.09 -6.90 -25.34
N ARG A 184 50.11 -7.57 -25.87
CA ARG A 184 50.05 -8.33 -27.13
C ARG A 184 49.24 -9.61 -26.91
N ASN A 185 47.92 -9.52 -26.94
CA ASN A 185 47.06 -10.70 -26.94
C ASN A 185 46.98 -11.25 -28.37
N GLY A 186 47.03 -12.59 -28.50
CA GLY A 186 46.99 -13.31 -29.78
C GLY A 186 45.70 -13.09 -30.58
N ASP A 187 45.47 -13.92 -31.59
CA ASP A 187 44.50 -13.72 -32.67
C ASP A 187 43.01 -13.47 -32.27
N ASP A 188 42.68 -13.53 -30.97
CA ASP A 188 41.38 -13.20 -30.38
C ASP A 188 41.31 -11.81 -29.69
N ALA A 189 42.28 -10.90 -29.91
CA ALA A 189 42.27 -9.57 -29.31
C ALA A 189 41.02 -8.73 -29.72
N PRO A 190 40.21 -8.22 -28.77
CA PRO A 190 38.92 -7.64 -29.10
C PRO A 190 39.04 -6.18 -29.56
N GLY A 191 38.58 -5.90 -30.79
CA GLY A 191 38.07 -4.61 -31.22
C GLY A 191 39.08 -3.50 -31.56
N SER A 192 38.62 -2.53 -32.37
CA SER A 192 39.39 -1.34 -32.75
C SER A 192 39.77 -0.48 -31.54
N ARG A 193 40.84 0.34 -31.63
CA ARG A 193 41.18 1.36 -30.62
C ARG A 193 39.98 2.21 -30.20
N ARG A 194 39.08 2.50 -31.15
CA ARG A 194 37.83 3.23 -30.90
C ARG A 194 36.88 2.49 -29.95
N SER A 195 36.81 1.17 -30.02
CA SER A 195 35.98 0.35 -29.12
C SER A 195 36.55 0.34 -27.69
N TRP A 196 37.87 0.32 -27.55
CA TRP A 196 38.55 0.40 -26.25
C TRP A 196 38.37 1.76 -25.57
N GLU A 197 38.49 2.86 -26.33
CA GLU A 197 38.22 4.21 -25.81
C GLU A 197 36.74 4.38 -25.43
N GLU A 198 35.83 3.75 -26.16
CA GLU A 198 34.40 3.75 -25.80
C GLU A 198 34.15 2.96 -24.51
N GLY A 199 34.82 1.81 -24.32
CA GLY A 199 34.80 1.07 -23.05
C GLY A 199 35.30 1.91 -21.88
N ARG A 200 36.44 2.59 -22.04
CA ARG A 200 36.99 3.52 -21.05
C ARG A 200 35.99 4.63 -20.71
N ARG A 201 35.37 5.23 -21.74
CA ARG A 201 34.34 6.26 -21.56
C ARG A 201 33.15 5.73 -20.77
N LEU A 202 32.68 4.51 -21.07
CA LEU A 202 31.57 3.89 -20.35
C LEU A 202 31.94 3.61 -18.88
N SER A 203 33.13 3.06 -18.60
CA SER A 203 33.61 2.79 -17.23
C SER A 203 33.81 4.05 -16.39
N LEU A 204 34.04 5.22 -17.00
CA LEU A 204 34.23 6.48 -16.29
C LEU A 204 32.93 7.31 -16.14
N TYR A 205 32.06 7.29 -17.15
CA TYR A 205 30.96 8.25 -17.29
C TYR A 205 29.56 7.63 -17.41
N SER A 206 29.42 6.30 -17.51
CA SER A 206 28.08 5.68 -17.62
C SER A 206 27.48 5.47 -16.23
N CYS A 207 26.43 6.22 -15.89
CA CYS A 207 25.67 6.02 -14.65
C CYS A 207 24.47 5.11 -14.94
N GLU A 208 24.69 3.80 -15.01
CA GLU A 208 23.61 2.80 -15.06
C GLU A 208 23.46 2.14 -13.69
N PRO A 209 22.30 1.54 -13.35
CA PRO A 209 22.11 0.90 -12.04
C PRO A 209 23.17 -0.15 -11.66
N SER A 210 23.86 -0.74 -12.65
CA SER A 210 24.93 -1.72 -12.49
C SER A 210 26.34 -1.18 -12.79
N ILE A 211 26.49 0.09 -13.17
CA ILE A 211 27.77 0.69 -13.59
C ILE A 211 27.99 1.98 -12.79
N ASP A 212 29.08 2.00 -12.03
CA ASP A 212 29.52 3.21 -11.32
C ASP A 212 30.07 4.24 -12.32
N CYS A 213 29.84 5.53 -12.05
CA CYS A 213 30.31 6.64 -12.89
C CYS A 213 31.30 7.53 -12.13
N PRO A 214 32.52 7.02 -11.86
CA PRO A 214 33.46 7.64 -10.94
C PRO A 214 33.93 9.02 -11.39
N ALA A 215 34.03 9.30 -12.69
CA ALA A 215 34.44 10.63 -13.16
C ALA A 215 33.38 11.71 -12.88
N ILE A 216 32.09 11.39 -13.04
CA ILE A 216 30.99 12.32 -12.73
C ILE A 216 30.89 12.54 -11.22
N ARG A 217 30.98 11.47 -10.42
CA ARG A 217 31.00 11.58 -8.95
C ARG A 217 32.18 12.40 -8.45
N LEU A 218 33.34 12.27 -9.09
CA LEU A 218 34.52 13.06 -8.77
C LEU A 218 34.29 14.55 -9.01
N GLU A 219 33.73 14.92 -10.17
CA GLU A 219 33.40 16.31 -10.50
C GLU A 219 32.37 16.89 -9.52
N GLN A 220 31.32 16.14 -9.22
CA GLN A 220 30.28 16.53 -8.26
C GLN A 220 30.87 16.74 -6.85
N ASN A 221 31.68 15.80 -6.36
CA ASN A 221 32.31 15.93 -5.04
C ASN A 221 33.29 17.10 -4.97
N LYS A 222 34.05 17.38 -6.04
CA LYS A 222 34.93 18.55 -6.12
C LYS A 222 34.14 19.86 -6.12
N ALA A 223 33.08 19.95 -6.92
CA ALA A 223 32.20 21.12 -6.95
C ALA A 223 31.57 21.38 -5.57
N GLU A 224 31.14 20.32 -4.90
CA GLU A 224 30.56 20.38 -3.56
C GLU A 224 31.59 20.77 -2.49
N LEU A 225 32.80 20.22 -2.55
CA LEU A 225 33.91 20.61 -1.68
C LEU A 225 34.21 22.12 -1.80
N GLU A 226 34.27 22.65 -3.03
CA GLU A 226 34.48 24.07 -3.28
C GLU A 226 33.30 24.94 -2.81
N ARG A 227 32.07 24.43 -2.91
CA ARG A 227 30.88 25.10 -2.36
C ARG A 227 30.98 25.20 -0.83
N LEU A 228 31.29 24.10 -0.15
CA LEU A 228 31.41 24.04 1.31
C LEU A 228 32.60 24.84 1.84
N LYS A 229 33.75 24.83 1.17
CA LYS A 229 34.90 25.68 1.54
C LYS A 229 34.56 27.17 1.45
N ARG A 230 33.82 27.59 0.43
CA ARG A 230 33.33 28.98 0.32
C ARG A 230 32.33 29.33 1.42
N GLU A 231 31.45 28.40 1.78
CA GLU A 231 30.49 28.59 2.87
C GLU A 231 31.18 28.63 4.25
N ALA A 232 32.20 27.80 4.48
CA ALA A 232 33.02 27.85 5.70
C ALA A 232 33.76 29.18 5.83
N ALA A 233 34.26 29.73 4.72
CA ALA A 233 34.93 31.03 4.70
C ALA A 233 33.96 32.21 4.88
N ASN A 234 32.71 32.06 4.44
CA ASN A 234 31.66 33.07 4.54
C ASN A 234 30.37 32.46 5.11
N PRO A 235 30.30 32.20 6.42
CA PRO A 235 29.15 31.56 7.04
C PRO A 235 27.88 32.38 6.84
N LYS A 236 26.82 31.74 6.35
CA LYS A 236 25.51 32.37 6.18
C LYS A 236 24.76 32.43 7.51
N PRO A 237 23.97 33.49 7.76
CA PRO A 237 23.02 33.50 8.86
C PRO A 237 21.95 32.41 8.64
N LEU A 238 21.22 32.08 9.72
CA LEU A 238 20.12 31.13 9.63
C LEU A 238 18.96 31.70 8.81
N GLU A 239 18.42 30.86 7.93
CA GLU A 239 17.24 31.16 7.14
C GLU A 239 15.96 31.07 8.00
N ALA A 240 14.86 31.65 7.50
CA ALA A 240 13.58 31.66 8.23
C ALA A 240 13.07 30.23 8.55
N HIS A 241 13.31 29.28 7.64
CA HIS A 241 12.94 27.89 7.86
C HIS A 241 13.83 27.22 8.93
N GLU A 242 15.13 27.52 8.98
CA GLU A 242 16.05 27.05 10.01
C GLU A 242 15.67 27.62 11.39
N ILE A 243 15.27 28.89 11.45
CA ILE A 243 14.75 29.51 12.67
C ILE A 243 13.44 28.82 13.11
N LYS A 244 12.56 28.43 12.18
CA LYS A 244 11.35 27.65 12.49
C LYS A 244 11.71 26.31 13.14
N LEU A 245 12.71 25.60 12.61
CA LEU A 245 13.20 24.33 13.19
C LEU A 245 13.74 24.53 14.62
N LEU A 246 14.50 25.60 14.86
CA LEU A 246 14.98 25.94 16.21
C LEU A 246 13.85 26.20 17.20
N LYS A 247 12.81 26.93 16.77
CA LYS A 247 11.62 27.17 17.61
C LYS A 247 10.89 25.88 17.99
N GLN A 248 11.07 24.83 17.19
CA GLN A 248 10.52 23.49 17.41
C GLN A 248 11.49 22.56 18.15
N GLY A 249 12.66 23.06 18.55
CA GLY A 249 13.66 22.33 19.34
C GLY A 249 14.65 21.49 18.53
N LEU A 250 14.70 21.64 17.19
CA LEU A 250 15.69 20.97 16.36
C LEU A 250 16.98 21.80 16.28
N LEU A 251 18.11 21.12 16.21
CA LEU A 251 19.43 21.71 16.00
C LEU A 251 20.09 21.10 14.76
N PRO A 252 20.99 21.83 14.06
CA PRO A 252 21.84 21.24 13.05
C PRO A 252 22.66 20.08 13.63
N ASP A 253 22.87 19.05 12.82
CA ASP A 253 23.80 17.98 13.12
C ASP A 253 25.24 18.52 13.03
N ALA A 254 26.06 18.21 14.05
CA ALA A 254 27.44 18.67 14.13
C ALA A 254 28.38 17.91 13.18
N ASP A 255 27.94 16.79 12.62
CA ASP A 255 28.71 15.91 11.73
C ASP A 255 28.16 15.87 10.30
N ASN A 256 27.05 16.56 10.03
CA ASN A 256 26.39 16.62 8.72
C ASN A 256 25.68 17.98 8.50
N PRO A 257 26.15 18.82 7.56
CA PRO A 257 25.60 20.17 7.35
C PRO A 257 24.20 20.16 6.71
N TYR A 258 23.70 18.99 6.29
CA TYR A 258 22.39 18.82 5.66
C TYR A 258 21.33 18.25 6.60
N ALA A 259 21.70 17.92 7.84
CA ALA A 259 20.82 17.27 8.79
C ALA A 259 20.45 18.19 9.94
N TRP A 260 19.19 18.08 10.36
CA TRP A 260 18.65 18.70 11.57
C TRP A 260 17.98 17.62 12.39
N GLY A 261 18.17 17.65 13.70
CA GLY A 261 17.64 16.64 14.60
C GLY A 261 17.40 17.17 15.99
N TYR A 262 16.69 16.37 16.77
CA TYR A 262 16.61 16.58 18.21
C TYR A 262 17.92 16.10 18.85
N ASP A 263 18.46 16.90 19.75
CA ASP A 263 19.63 16.53 20.56
C ASP A 263 19.30 15.48 21.64
N ASP A 264 18.02 15.34 21.95
CA ASP A 264 17.44 14.41 22.89
C ASP A 264 16.38 13.57 22.19
N GLU A 265 16.55 12.24 22.21
CA GLU A 265 15.63 11.28 21.62
C GLU A 265 14.21 11.43 22.19
N ALA A 266 14.08 11.77 23.49
CA ALA A 266 12.79 11.96 24.14
C ALA A 266 12.00 13.15 23.59
N LYS A 267 12.63 14.04 22.83
CA LYS A 267 11.95 15.15 22.12
C LYS A 267 11.58 14.78 20.69
N ASN A 268 12.06 13.65 20.16
CA ASN A 268 11.75 13.22 18.80
C ASN A 268 10.33 12.63 18.74
N PRO A 269 9.38 13.33 18.12
CA PRO A 269 7.98 12.92 18.14
C PRO A 269 7.73 11.64 17.34
N THR A 270 8.51 11.41 16.28
CA THR A 270 8.42 10.18 15.48
C THR A 270 8.84 8.97 16.30
N LEU A 271 9.97 9.05 17.00
CA LEU A 271 10.45 7.93 17.83
C LEU A 271 9.51 7.67 19.01
N ASN A 272 9.01 8.72 19.66
CA ASN A 272 8.04 8.59 20.74
C ASN A 272 6.72 7.98 20.28
N ARG A 273 6.22 8.37 19.09
CA ARG A 273 5.04 7.74 18.49
C ARG A 273 5.27 6.25 18.25
N LEU A 274 6.40 5.87 17.66
CA LEU A 274 6.74 4.46 17.42
C LEU A 274 6.86 3.66 18.73
N LYS A 275 7.45 4.24 19.80
CA LYS A 275 7.45 3.62 21.13
C LYS A 275 6.03 3.42 21.66
N ALA A 276 5.17 4.43 21.55
CA ALA A 276 3.79 4.35 22.02
C ALA A 276 2.97 3.30 21.23
N GLU A 277 3.17 3.21 19.91
CA GLU A 277 2.59 2.18 19.06
C GLU A 277 3.04 0.78 19.50
N ASN A 278 4.34 0.57 19.72
CA ASN A 278 4.87 -0.70 20.19
C ASN A 278 4.44 -1.07 21.61
N LEU A 279 4.18 -0.09 22.48
CA LEU A 279 3.57 -0.30 23.80
C LEU A 279 2.07 -0.66 23.74
N SER A 280 1.38 -0.28 22.66
CA SER A 280 -0.06 -0.55 22.48
C SER A 280 -0.34 -2.01 22.09
N ARG A 281 0.66 -2.72 21.57
CA ARG A 281 0.56 -4.14 21.20
C ARG A 281 0.23 -5.03 22.40
N VAL A 282 -0.46 -6.15 22.14
CA VAL A 282 -0.73 -7.19 23.14
C VAL A 282 0.59 -7.86 23.57
N PHE A 283 1.43 -8.21 22.60
CA PHE A 283 2.82 -8.59 22.86
C PHE A 283 3.72 -7.37 22.61
N ASN A 284 3.73 -6.46 23.58
CA ASN A 284 4.46 -5.19 23.48
C ASN A 284 5.97 -5.40 23.31
N THR A 285 6.58 -4.49 22.54
CA THR A 285 8.04 -4.42 22.34
C THR A 285 8.58 -3.16 23.03
N PRO A 286 9.62 -3.27 23.88
CA PRO A 286 10.19 -2.14 24.62
C PRO A 286 11.16 -1.32 23.74
N SER A 287 10.71 -0.89 22.55
CA SER A 287 11.56 -0.19 21.59
C SER A 287 10.72 0.61 20.59
N TYR A 288 11.34 1.54 19.85
CA TYR A 288 10.76 2.16 18.66
C TYR A 288 10.99 1.35 17.37
N TYR A 289 11.82 0.30 17.41
CA TYR A 289 12.05 -0.53 16.24
C TYR A 289 10.86 -1.46 15.97
N SER A 290 10.52 -1.63 14.70
CA SER A 290 9.60 -2.68 14.24
C SER A 290 10.22 -4.06 14.42
N ARG A 291 9.37 -5.09 14.46
CA ARG A 291 9.83 -6.49 14.42
C ARG A 291 10.51 -6.78 13.08
N VAL A 292 11.53 -7.64 13.13
CA VAL A 292 12.27 -8.10 11.94
C VAL A 292 11.62 -9.36 11.36
N SER A 293 11.80 -9.61 10.06
CA SER A 293 11.15 -10.73 9.35
C SER A 293 11.38 -12.10 10.02
N SER A 294 12.59 -12.34 10.55
CA SER A 294 12.94 -13.60 11.22
C SER A 294 12.16 -13.81 12.51
N SER A 295 11.92 -12.74 13.31
CA SER A 295 11.10 -12.83 14.52
C SER A 295 9.61 -12.89 14.20
N ILE A 296 9.16 -12.23 13.13
CA ILE A 296 7.77 -12.35 12.64
C ILE A 296 7.48 -13.80 12.21
N SER A 297 8.33 -14.39 11.36
CA SER A 297 8.16 -15.75 10.83
C SER A 297 8.13 -16.82 11.93
N SER A 298 9.03 -16.69 12.91
CA SER A 298 9.13 -17.59 14.05
C SER A 298 8.12 -17.28 15.16
N LEU A 299 7.32 -16.21 15.05
CA LEU A 299 6.42 -15.70 16.10
C LEU A 299 7.15 -15.35 17.40
N GLU A 300 8.39 -14.89 17.32
CA GLU A 300 9.12 -14.37 18.46
C GLU A 300 8.77 -12.90 18.71
N TYR A 301 8.61 -12.55 19.98
CA TYR A 301 8.31 -11.19 20.44
C TYR A 301 9.35 -10.80 21.49
N THR A 302 10.12 -9.75 21.23
CA THR A 302 11.13 -9.25 22.17
C THR A 302 10.49 -8.90 23.51
N GLY A 303 11.09 -9.33 24.62
CA GLY A 303 10.48 -9.18 25.95
C GLY A 303 9.53 -10.30 26.36
N TRP A 304 9.30 -11.29 25.50
CA TRP A 304 8.41 -12.42 25.80
C TRP A 304 9.12 -13.75 25.56
N THR A 305 9.03 -14.64 26.53
CA THR A 305 9.51 -16.02 26.39
C THR A 305 8.40 -16.87 25.79
N LYS A 306 8.64 -17.42 24.61
CA LYS A 306 7.74 -18.35 23.92
C LYS A 306 8.02 -19.79 24.35
N THR A 307 6.97 -20.56 24.66
CA THR A 307 7.07 -21.98 25.01
C THR A 307 5.97 -22.78 24.31
N ASP A 308 6.32 -23.91 23.68
CA ASP A 308 5.34 -24.82 23.08
C ASP A 308 4.64 -25.64 24.18
N VAL A 309 3.33 -25.50 24.26
CA VAL A 309 2.46 -26.19 25.23
C VAL A 309 1.39 -27.03 24.51
N SER A 310 1.62 -27.38 23.24
CA SER A 310 0.67 -28.13 22.40
C SER A 310 0.30 -29.49 23.01
N LYS A 311 1.21 -30.10 23.78
CA LYS A 311 0.97 -31.38 24.47
C LYS A 311 -0.20 -31.31 25.46
N ASP A 312 -0.46 -30.16 26.06
CA ASP A 312 -1.59 -29.97 26.99
C ASP A 312 -2.96 -30.07 26.28
N PHE A 313 -2.98 -30.03 24.95
CA PHE A 313 -4.17 -30.02 24.11
C PHE A 313 -4.19 -31.17 23.08
N GLU A 314 -3.28 -32.14 23.20
CA GLU A 314 -3.09 -33.21 22.21
C GLU A 314 -4.36 -34.06 21.99
N ASN A 315 -5.17 -34.26 23.03
CA ASN A 315 -6.45 -34.96 22.93
C ASN A 315 -7.41 -34.24 21.98
N ILE A 316 -7.51 -32.90 22.06
CA ILE A 316 -8.38 -32.12 21.17
C ILE A 316 -7.93 -32.27 19.71
N PHE A 317 -6.62 -32.25 19.45
CA PHE A 317 -6.11 -32.41 18.09
C PHE A 317 -6.40 -33.81 17.55
N THR A 318 -6.12 -34.83 18.34
CA THR A 318 -6.30 -36.24 17.97
C THR A 318 -7.78 -36.59 17.75
N GLU A 319 -8.68 -36.12 18.62
CA GLU A 319 -10.14 -36.31 18.47
C GLU A 319 -10.71 -35.69 17.19
N ASN A 320 -10.06 -34.65 16.68
CA ASN A 320 -10.46 -34.01 15.42
C ASN A 320 -9.66 -34.52 14.21
N GLY A 321 -8.87 -35.58 14.37
CA GLY A 321 -8.08 -36.18 13.29
C GLY A 321 -6.99 -35.27 12.76
N VAL A 322 -6.47 -34.37 13.60
CA VAL A 322 -5.33 -33.49 13.26
C VAL A 322 -4.10 -34.01 13.99
N SER A 323 -3.04 -34.30 13.24
CA SER A 323 -1.78 -34.81 13.78
C SER A 323 -0.64 -33.80 13.63
N GLY A 324 0.32 -33.81 14.55
CA GLY A 324 1.61 -33.16 14.36
C GLY A 324 1.60 -31.63 14.50
N ASN A 325 2.36 -30.95 13.63
CA ASN A 325 2.66 -29.51 13.71
C ASN A 325 1.66 -28.60 12.96
N SER A 326 0.52 -29.12 12.51
CA SER A 326 -0.47 -28.35 11.72
C SER A 326 -1.24 -27.35 12.58
N ILE A 327 -1.47 -27.68 13.86
CA ILE A 327 -2.00 -26.77 14.87
C ILE A 327 -1.08 -26.83 16.09
N GLN A 328 -0.68 -25.68 16.60
CA GLN A 328 0.20 -25.56 17.77
C GLN A 328 -0.36 -24.54 18.76
N ILE A 329 -0.02 -24.69 20.03
CA ILE A 329 -0.34 -23.70 21.07
C ILE A 329 0.95 -23.26 21.74
N TYR A 330 1.22 -21.96 21.70
CA TYR A 330 2.37 -21.35 22.36
C TYR A 330 1.92 -20.50 23.54
N GLN A 331 2.63 -20.62 24.67
CA GLN A 331 2.52 -19.68 25.78
C GLN A 331 3.60 -18.61 25.66
N TYR A 332 3.21 -17.36 25.87
CA TYR A 332 4.10 -16.20 25.94
C TYR A 332 4.07 -15.65 27.36
N THR A 333 5.23 -15.64 28.02
CA THR A 333 5.41 -15.10 29.37
C THR A 333 6.32 -13.87 29.31
N PRO A 334 5.94 -12.70 29.86
CA PRO A 334 6.80 -11.53 29.85
C PRO A 334 8.08 -11.83 30.63
N ASN A 335 9.24 -11.47 30.08
CA ASN A 335 10.55 -11.75 30.67
C ASN A 335 11.28 -10.46 31.09
N GLU A 336 12.54 -10.58 31.49
CA GLU A 336 13.29 -9.45 32.04
C GLU A 336 13.54 -8.31 31.04
N GLN A 337 13.52 -8.60 29.74
CA GLN A 337 13.70 -7.60 28.70
C GLN A 337 12.44 -6.74 28.50
N ASN A 338 11.27 -7.17 28.99
CA ASN A 338 10.06 -6.36 28.91
C ASN A 338 9.96 -5.40 30.09
N GLU A 339 10.19 -4.12 29.82
CA GLU A 339 10.11 -3.04 30.83
C GLU A 339 8.72 -2.92 31.46
N ASP A 340 7.67 -3.35 30.74
CA ASP A 340 6.28 -3.30 31.19
C ASP A 340 5.79 -4.64 31.82
N ARG A 341 6.70 -5.58 32.12
CA ARG A 341 6.36 -6.94 32.60
C ARG A 341 5.44 -6.96 33.82
N ALA A 342 5.50 -5.95 34.70
CA ALA A 342 4.68 -5.87 35.90
C ALA A 342 3.19 -5.68 35.60
N ASN A 343 2.85 -5.12 34.44
CA ASN A 343 1.48 -4.89 33.99
C ASN A 343 0.99 -5.95 32.99
N ARG A 344 1.70 -7.08 32.90
CA ARG A 344 1.47 -8.13 31.91
C ARG A 344 1.30 -9.48 32.58
N SER A 345 0.54 -10.34 31.91
CA SER A 345 0.29 -11.72 32.34
C SER A 345 0.57 -12.67 31.18
N PRO A 346 0.86 -13.96 31.45
CA PRO A 346 1.04 -14.94 30.38
C PRO A 346 -0.21 -15.06 29.51
N ILE A 347 -0.01 -15.11 28.19
CA ILE A 347 -1.06 -15.28 27.17
C ILE A 347 -0.69 -16.48 26.30
N LYS A 348 -1.68 -17.27 25.90
CA LYS A 348 -1.50 -18.37 24.94
C LYS A 348 -2.00 -17.96 23.55
N ALA A 349 -1.29 -18.40 22.52
CA ALA A 349 -1.69 -18.26 21.12
C ALA A 349 -1.91 -19.63 20.49
N ILE A 350 -3.06 -19.84 19.85
CA ILE A 350 -3.29 -21.00 18.99
C ILE A 350 -2.92 -20.65 17.55
N VAL A 351 -2.14 -21.52 16.91
CA VAL A 351 -1.53 -21.29 15.60
C VAL A 351 -1.99 -22.38 14.64
N LEU A 352 -2.54 -21.97 13.49
CA LEU A 352 -2.86 -22.85 12.37
C LEU A 352 -1.82 -22.67 11.25
N ASN A 353 -1.35 -23.77 10.68
CA ASN A 353 -0.76 -23.77 9.34
C ASN A 353 -1.85 -24.07 8.30
N ALA A 354 -2.29 -23.05 7.55
CA ALA A 354 -3.39 -23.20 6.60
C ALA A 354 -3.03 -24.09 5.39
N ASP A 355 -1.75 -24.39 5.15
CA ASP A 355 -1.36 -25.32 4.07
C ASP A 355 -1.88 -26.75 4.30
N ASP A 356 -2.18 -27.12 5.55
CA ASP A 356 -2.89 -28.36 5.87
C ASP A 356 -4.41 -28.14 5.74
N SER A 357 -5.00 -28.64 4.66
CA SER A 357 -6.43 -28.48 4.38
C SER A 357 -7.33 -29.15 5.42
N ASN A 358 -6.92 -30.31 5.97
CA ASN A 358 -7.70 -30.99 7.00
C ASN A 358 -7.67 -30.18 8.31
N ALA A 359 -6.50 -29.67 8.70
CA ALA A 359 -6.39 -28.80 9.87
C ALA A 359 -7.20 -27.50 9.68
N PHE A 360 -7.16 -26.90 8.49
CA PHE A 360 -7.93 -25.71 8.15
C PHE A 360 -9.44 -25.92 8.34
N ASP A 361 -9.98 -27.00 7.76
CA ASP A 361 -11.41 -27.33 7.82
C ASP A 361 -11.89 -27.62 9.26
N LYS A 362 -11.00 -28.12 10.12
CA LYS A 362 -11.31 -28.43 11.53
C LYS A 362 -10.98 -27.30 12.50
N PHE A 363 -10.25 -26.27 12.05
CA PHE A 363 -9.65 -25.27 12.94
C PHE A 363 -10.67 -24.55 13.80
N GLN A 364 -11.80 -24.11 13.23
CA GLN A 364 -12.84 -23.42 13.99
C GLN A 364 -13.34 -24.25 15.18
N LYS A 365 -13.52 -25.56 15.00
CA LYS A 365 -13.95 -26.47 16.06
C LYS A 365 -12.87 -26.65 17.12
N ILE A 366 -11.63 -26.89 16.68
CA ILE A 366 -10.46 -27.08 17.55
C ILE A 366 -10.19 -25.83 18.39
N MET A 367 -10.19 -24.64 17.76
CA MET A 367 -10.03 -23.35 18.43
C MET A 367 -11.06 -23.18 19.55
N ASN A 368 -12.34 -23.46 19.26
CA ASN A 368 -13.40 -23.35 20.26
C ASN A 368 -13.26 -24.35 21.41
N GLN A 369 -12.80 -25.58 21.15
CA GLN A 369 -12.54 -26.56 22.21
C GLN A 369 -11.34 -26.16 23.07
N ALA A 370 -10.24 -25.71 22.44
CA ALA A 370 -9.04 -25.29 23.14
C ALA A 370 -9.28 -24.07 24.04
N ILE A 371 -10.00 -23.05 23.55
CA ILE A 371 -10.35 -21.85 24.33
C ILE A 371 -11.28 -22.19 25.50
N LYS A 372 -12.17 -23.17 25.33
CA LYS A 372 -13.00 -23.66 26.45
C LYS A 372 -12.19 -24.40 27.51
N GLN A 373 -11.16 -25.15 27.11
CA GLN A 373 -10.26 -25.83 28.04
C GLN A 373 -9.36 -24.82 28.78
N ASP A 374 -8.88 -23.78 28.10
CA ASP A 374 -8.05 -22.75 28.69
C ASP A 374 -8.38 -21.36 28.11
N ASN A 375 -9.02 -20.53 28.94
CA ASN A 375 -9.42 -19.17 28.58
C ASN A 375 -8.24 -18.18 28.43
N LYS A 376 -7.00 -18.61 28.72
CA LYS A 376 -5.78 -17.84 28.43
C LYS A 376 -5.37 -17.91 26.96
N ILE A 377 -6.02 -18.74 26.14
CA ILE A 377 -5.90 -18.66 24.68
C ILE A 377 -6.64 -17.41 24.22
N GLN A 378 -5.89 -16.31 24.15
CA GLN A 378 -6.40 -14.98 23.80
C GLN A 378 -5.80 -14.45 22.50
N ALA A 379 -4.96 -15.25 21.84
CA ALA A 379 -4.37 -14.93 20.54
C ALA A 379 -4.60 -16.07 19.54
N VAL A 380 -4.91 -15.71 18.30
CA VAL A 380 -5.03 -16.64 17.17
C VAL A 380 -4.04 -16.26 16.09
N VAL A 381 -3.38 -17.24 15.48
CA VAL A 381 -2.46 -17.04 14.37
C VAL A 381 -2.84 -17.95 13.21
N LEU A 382 -3.06 -17.38 12.02
CA LEU A 382 -3.27 -18.15 10.79
C LEU A 382 -2.07 -17.95 9.86
N LYS A 383 -1.24 -18.99 9.72
CA LYS A 383 -0.09 -18.99 8.80
C LYS A 383 -0.49 -19.46 7.40
N ASN A 384 0.20 -18.97 6.38
CA ASN A 384 0.15 -19.47 4.99
C ASN A 384 -1.22 -19.40 4.31
N VAL A 385 -2.09 -18.48 4.72
CA VAL A 385 -3.43 -18.38 4.13
C VAL A 385 -3.31 -18.00 2.65
N GLY A 386 -3.87 -18.83 1.77
CA GLY A 386 -3.84 -18.58 0.34
C GLY A 386 -2.52 -18.97 -0.36
N SER A 387 -1.57 -19.56 0.37
CA SER A 387 -0.24 -19.91 -0.15
C SER A 387 -0.30 -21.09 -1.13
N LEU A 388 -0.74 -22.28 -0.67
CA LEU A 388 -0.94 -23.45 -1.54
C LEU A 388 -2.35 -23.52 -2.15
N ASN A 389 -3.35 -22.90 -1.50
CA ASN A 389 -4.73 -22.91 -1.96
C ASN A 389 -5.30 -21.50 -1.97
N SER A 390 -5.33 -20.88 -3.15
CA SER A 390 -5.80 -19.51 -3.37
C SER A 390 -7.27 -19.27 -3.07
N LEU A 391 -8.08 -20.34 -2.94
CA LEU A 391 -9.52 -20.28 -2.65
C LEU A 391 -9.84 -20.42 -1.16
N GLN A 392 -8.82 -20.53 -0.29
CA GLN A 392 -9.03 -20.58 1.15
C GLN A 392 -9.77 -19.34 1.66
N ASN A 393 -10.93 -19.58 2.26
CA ASN A 393 -11.75 -18.53 2.83
C ASN A 393 -11.71 -18.57 4.35
N ILE A 394 -11.04 -17.60 4.95
CA ILE A 394 -10.94 -17.46 6.40
C ILE A 394 -12.16 -16.79 7.04
N ASP A 395 -13.11 -16.24 6.26
CA ASP A 395 -14.30 -15.55 6.78
C ASP A 395 -15.08 -16.34 7.86
N PRO A 396 -15.38 -17.64 7.68
CA PRO A 396 -16.07 -18.42 8.71
C PRO A 396 -15.26 -18.59 10.00
N ILE A 397 -13.94 -18.78 9.88
CA ILE A 397 -13.03 -18.89 11.03
C ILE A 397 -13.03 -17.58 11.81
N LEU A 398 -12.90 -16.45 11.09
CA LEU A 398 -12.82 -15.12 11.69
C LEU A 398 -14.12 -14.73 12.39
N LYS A 399 -15.29 -15.00 11.79
CA LYS A 399 -16.60 -14.78 12.40
C LYS A 399 -16.82 -15.57 13.69
N ALA A 400 -16.17 -16.71 13.80
CA ALA A 400 -16.31 -17.62 14.93
C ALA A 400 -15.28 -17.38 16.05
N ILE A 401 -14.43 -16.36 15.93
CA ILE A 401 -13.48 -15.98 16.98
C ILE A 401 -14.27 -15.54 18.24
N PRO A 402 -14.06 -16.17 19.41
CA PRO A 402 -14.72 -15.76 20.65
C PRO A 402 -14.19 -14.42 21.18
N ASP A 403 -15.02 -13.68 21.93
CA ASP A 403 -14.68 -12.38 22.54
C ASP A 403 -13.46 -12.41 23.49
N SER A 404 -13.10 -13.60 24.00
CA SER A 404 -11.88 -13.78 24.81
C SER A 404 -10.59 -13.65 24.01
N VAL A 405 -10.65 -13.80 22.68
CA VAL A 405 -9.51 -13.59 21.78
C VAL A 405 -9.39 -12.11 21.49
N ILE A 406 -8.27 -11.53 21.93
CA ILE A 406 -7.99 -10.10 21.80
C ILE A 406 -6.93 -9.79 20.75
N LYS A 407 -6.18 -10.79 20.27
CA LYS A 407 -5.14 -10.64 19.25
C LYS A 407 -5.34 -11.61 18.08
N LEU A 408 -5.15 -11.11 16.87
CA LEU A 408 -5.08 -11.92 15.66
C LEU A 408 -3.81 -11.61 14.86
N THR A 409 -3.11 -12.64 14.40
CA THR A 409 -1.99 -12.51 13.45
C THR A 409 -2.29 -13.32 12.20
N LEU A 410 -2.32 -12.66 11.04
CA LEU A 410 -2.63 -13.29 9.75
C LEU A 410 -1.45 -13.19 8.80
N PHE A 411 -1.01 -14.32 8.27
CA PHE A 411 -0.07 -14.39 7.15
C PHE A 411 -0.86 -14.68 5.87
N LEU A 412 -1.22 -13.63 5.16
CA LEU A 412 -1.97 -13.67 3.91
C LEU A 412 -0.97 -13.69 2.76
N ASN A 413 -0.87 -14.81 2.04
CA ASN A 413 0.07 -14.98 0.93
C ASN A 413 -0.60 -14.88 -0.45
N ASN A 414 -1.87 -14.45 -0.48
CA ASN A 414 -2.63 -14.17 -1.69
C ASN A 414 -3.52 -12.94 -1.49
N PRO A 415 -3.51 -11.94 -2.41
CA PRO A 415 -4.41 -10.80 -2.34
C PRO A 415 -5.89 -11.13 -2.19
N ALA A 416 -6.37 -12.24 -2.78
CA ALA A 416 -7.75 -12.68 -2.66
C ALA A 416 -8.13 -13.06 -1.21
N ALA A 417 -7.17 -13.50 -0.38
CA ALA A 417 -7.42 -13.87 1.01
C ALA A 417 -7.89 -12.69 1.87
N THR A 418 -7.61 -11.45 1.45
CA THR A 418 -8.12 -10.24 2.11
C THR A 418 -9.65 -10.13 2.08
N ARG A 419 -10.34 -10.84 1.18
CA ARG A 419 -11.82 -10.95 1.19
C ARG A 419 -12.33 -11.65 2.43
N GLY A 420 -11.58 -12.62 2.95
CA GLY A 420 -11.93 -13.32 4.17
C GLY A 420 -11.98 -12.41 5.40
N LEU A 421 -11.27 -11.26 5.38
CA LEU A 421 -11.23 -10.32 6.49
C LEU A 421 -12.59 -9.72 6.84
N ARG A 422 -13.58 -9.77 5.93
CA ARG A 422 -14.94 -9.29 6.23
C ARG A 422 -15.53 -9.97 7.48
N GLY A 423 -15.09 -11.18 7.80
CA GLY A 423 -15.49 -11.88 9.01
C GLY A 423 -15.16 -11.16 10.33
N LEU A 424 -14.26 -10.18 10.30
CA LEU A 424 -13.89 -9.35 11.46
C LEU A 424 -14.83 -8.17 11.72
N GLU A 425 -15.80 -7.86 10.83
CA GLU A 425 -16.62 -6.64 10.98
C GLU A 425 -17.25 -6.50 12.37
N ASN A 426 -17.66 -7.61 12.99
CA ASN A 426 -18.30 -7.63 14.31
C ASN A 426 -17.41 -8.26 15.41
N VAL A 427 -16.13 -8.49 15.13
CA VAL A 427 -15.18 -9.06 16.09
C VAL A 427 -14.37 -7.93 16.71
N LYS A 428 -14.36 -7.86 18.05
CA LYS A 428 -13.53 -6.88 18.76
C LYS A 428 -12.13 -7.44 18.98
N LEU A 429 -11.12 -6.72 18.53
CA LEU A 429 -9.72 -7.06 18.75
C LEU A 429 -8.97 -5.88 19.36
N LYS A 430 -8.11 -6.17 20.33
CA LYS A 430 -7.13 -5.18 20.81
C LYS A 430 -6.02 -4.99 19.78
N GLU A 431 -5.59 -6.05 19.11
CA GLU A 431 -4.52 -5.99 18.11
C GLU A 431 -4.77 -6.91 16.91
N LEU A 432 -4.48 -6.39 15.71
CA LEU A 432 -4.40 -7.15 14.46
C LEU A 432 -3.03 -6.97 13.81
N GLU A 433 -2.42 -8.08 13.37
CA GLU A 433 -1.23 -8.10 12.52
C GLU A 433 -1.57 -8.70 11.15
N LEU A 434 -1.19 -8.02 10.07
CA LEU A 434 -1.43 -8.44 8.69
C LEU A 434 -0.10 -8.53 7.92
N TYR A 435 0.42 -9.73 7.75
CA TYR A 435 1.69 -10.00 7.08
C TYR A 435 1.51 -10.75 5.77
N SER A 436 2.49 -10.62 4.89
CA SER A 436 2.62 -11.41 3.65
C SER A 436 4.08 -11.78 3.41
N ASP A 437 4.34 -13.02 3.02
CA ASP A 437 5.64 -13.49 2.52
C ASP A 437 5.86 -13.12 1.04
N SER A 438 4.76 -12.85 0.33
CA SER A 438 4.74 -12.30 -1.02
C SER A 438 4.91 -10.77 -1.01
N ASN A 439 5.07 -10.15 -2.18
CA ASN A 439 5.26 -8.70 -2.33
C ASN A 439 4.19 -7.88 -1.60
N ALA A 440 4.53 -7.38 -0.41
CA ALA A 440 3.64 -6.67 0.50
C ALA A 440 3.26 -5.27 0.00
N VAL A 441 3.92 -4.74 -1.04
CA VAL A 441 3.62 -3.43 -1.65
C VAL A 441 2.89 -3.56 -2.99
N SER A 442 2.42 -4.77 -3.32
CA SER A 442 1.62 -5.01 -4.52
C SER A 442 0.33 -4.19 -4.53
N GLN A 443 0.01 -3.58 -5.67
CA GLN A 443 -1.25 -2.84 -5.86
C GLN A 443 -2.50 -3.71 -5.80
N HIS A 444 -2.34 -5.04 -5.83
CA HIS A 444 -3.45 -5.99 -5.73
C HIS A 444 -3.96 -6.16 -4.29
N TRP A 445 -3.18 -5.75 -3.28
CA TRP A 445 -3.66 -5.70 -1.91
C TRP A 445 -4.77 -4.67 -1.78
N SER A 446 -5.91 -5.13 -1.28
CA SER A 446 -7.09 -4.32 -1.02
C SER A 446 -7.74 -4.70 0.29
N ILE A 447 -8.39 -3.73 0.93
CA ILE A 447 -9.04 -3.93 2.23
C ILE A 447 -10.42 -3.27 2.23
N ASN A 448 -11.40 -3.95 2.82
CA ASN A 448 -12.66 -3.33 3.20
C ASN A 448 -12.49 -2.68 4.58
N PRO A 449 -12.55 -1.34 4.71
CA PRO A 449 -12.32 -0.68 5.99
C PRO A 449 -13.29 -1.13 7.09
N ASN A 450 -14.53 -1.49 6.72
CA ASN A 450 -15.54 -1.96 7.67
C ASN A 450 -15.11 -3.24 8.40
N ALA A 451 -14.26 -4.06 7.79
CA ALA A 451 -13.69 -5.24 8.42
C ALA A 451 -12.85 -4.90 9.66
N LEU A 452 -12.26 -3.71 9.72
CA LEU A 452 -11.29 -3.33 10.76
C LEU A 452 -11.85 -2.33 11.77
N LYS A 453 -13.15 -2.01 11.71
CA LYS A 453 -13.75 -0.95 12.54
C LYS A 453 -13.62 -1.21 14.04
N ASN A 454 -13.71 -2.47 14.45
CA ASN A 454 -13.65 -2.93 15.84
C ASN A 454 -12.26 -3.40 16.29
N VAL A 455 -11.20 -3.04 15.54
CA VAL A 455 -9.81 -3.34 15.88
C VAL A 455 -9.15 -2.12 16.49
N ASP A 456 -8.77 -2.15 17.76
CA ASP A 456 -8.21 -0.98 18.47
C ASP A 456 -6.86 -0.53 17.88
N PHE A 457 -5.95 -1.48 17.64
CA PHE A 457 -4.62 -1.21 17.09
C PHE A 457 -4.25 -2.19 15.97
N ILE A 458 -3.71 -1.67 14.86
CA ILE A 458 -3.29 -2.48 13.72
C ILE A 458 -1.76 -2.35 13.59
N SER A 459 -1.07 -3.40 13.98
CA SER A 459 0.39 -3.46 14.02
C SER A 459 0.99 -3.39 12.62
N PHE A 460 2.10 -2.66 12.50
CA PHE A 460 2.79 -2.46 11.23
C PHE A 460 4.30 -2.58 11.40
N ASP A 461 4.85 -3.66 10.87
CA ASP A 461 6.27 -3.99 10.77
C ASP A 461 6.65 -4.15 9.30
N TYR A 462 7.17 -3.09 8.69
CA TYR A 462 7.58 -3.11 7.29
C TYR A 462 9.00 -3.64 7.14
N GLN A 463 9.16 -4.58 6.21
CA GLN A 463 10.43 -5.17 5.81
C GLN A 463 10.52 -5.09 4.29
N SER A 464 11.62 -4.54 3.77
CA SER A 464 11.83 -4.46 2.32
C SER A 464 12.03 -5.86 1.77
N GLN A 465 11.15 -6.26 0.84
CA GLN A 465 11.24 -7.54 0.15
C GLN A 465 11.93 -7.44 -1.22
N PHE A 466 12.24 -6.22 -1.66
CA PHE A 466 12.94 -5.93 -2.91
C PHE A 466 14.45 -6.14 -2.77
N HIS A 467 15.07 -6.72 -3.79
CA HIS A 467 16.53 -6.91 -3.91
C HIS A 467 17.20 -7.72 -2.78
N VAL A 468 16.44 -8.50 -2.02
CA VAL A 468 16.98 -9.43 -1.01
C VAL A 468 17.23 -10.79 -1.67
N THR A 469 18.50 -11.21 -1.74
CA THR A 469 18.85 -12.61 -2.09
C THR A 469 18.39 -13.51 -0.95
N ARG A 470 17.57 -14.52 -1.27
CA ARG A 470 16.99 -15.44 -0.28
C ARG A 470 17.55 -16.83 -0.45
N ASN A 471 17.73 -17.53 0.66
CA ASN A 471 17.94 -18.98 0.60
C ASN A 471 16.64 -19.67 0.16
N ALA A 472 16.76 -20.86 -0.43
CA ALA A 472 15.59 -21.65 -0.81
C ALA A 472 14.71 -21.92 0.43
N GLY A 473 13.42 -21.57 0.35
CA GLY A 473 12.45 -21.74 1.45
C GLY A 473 12.46 -20.65 2.51
N GLU A 474 13.32 -19.64 2.42
CA GLU A 474 13.35 -18.53 3.38
C GLU A 474 12.15 -17.59 3.20
N LYS A 475 11.37 -17.44 4.28
CA LYS A 475 10.23 -16.52 4.36
C LYS A 475 10.67 -15.15 4.87
N LEU A 476 10.22 -14.10 4.20
CA LEU A 476 10.51 -12.72 4.56
C LEU A 476 9.19 -11.95 4.78
N PRO A 477 8.42 -12.29 5.84
CA PRO A 477 7.13 -11.66 6.08
C PRO A 477 7.29 -10.15 6.31
N SER A 478 6.39 -9.39 5.69
CA SER A 478 6.33 -7.93 5.80
C SER A 478 4.88 -7.50 5.93
N SER A 479 4.63 -6.38 6.60
CA SER A 479 3.28 -5.84 6.75
C SER A 479 2.72 -5.39 5.40
N ILE A 480 1.48 -5.78 5.14
CA ILE A 480 0.81 -5.47 3.87
C ILE A 480 0.51 -3.98 3.79
N ILE A 481 0.88 -3.37 2.66
CA ILE A 481 0.54 -1.98 2.34
C ILE A 481 -0.70 -1.98 1.46
N PHE A 482 -1.79 -1.42 1.98
CA PHE A 482 -3.03 -1.25 1.23
C PHE A 482 -3.07 0.11 0.57
N ASN A 483 -2.98 0.13 -0.76
CA ASN A 483 -3.26 1.32 -1.56
C ASN A 483 -4.67 1.33 -2.17
N THR A 484 -5.43 0.25 -1.97
CA THR A 484 -6.80 0.08 -2.47
C THR A 484 -7.78 -0.14 -1.34
N LEU A 485 -8.81 0.69 -1.26
CA LEU A 485 -9.99 0.44 -0.45
C LEU A 485 -11.02 -0.30 -1.32
N ARG A 486 -11.38 -1.52 -0.94
CA ARG A 486 -12.35 -2.34 -1.67
C ARG A 486 -13.61 -2.49 -0.84
N PHE A 487 -14.77 -2.37 -1.49
CA PHE A 487 -16.06 -2.66 -0.89
C PHE A 487 -16.61 -3.97 -1.42
N ASP A 488 -17.29 -4.72 -0.57
CA ASP A 488 -17.73 -6.08 -0.89
C ASP A 488 -19.22 -6.11 -1.24
N LYS A 489 -19.68 -7.24 -1.78
CA LYS A 489 -21.08 -7.42 -2.18
C LYS A 489 -22.04 -7.15 -1.02
N GLY A 490 -22.99 -6.25 -1.26
CA GLY A 490 -23.99 -5.82 -0.27
C GLY A 490 -23.63 -4.51 0.45
N ASP A 491 -22.41 -3.98 0.27
CA ASP A 491 -22.09 -2.63 0.74
C ASP A 491 -22.79 -1.59 -0.17
N ASP A 492 -23.75 -0.87 0.41
CA ASP A 492 -24.42 0.26 -0.23
C ASP A 492 -23.67 1.59 0.04
N VAL A 493 -24.21 2.70 -0.45
CA VAL A 493 -23.60 4.04 -0.25
C VAL A 493 -23.40 4.37 1.23
N ALA A 494 -24.31 3.93 2.11
CA ALA A 494 -24.20 4.18 3.55
C ALA A 494 -23.02 3.39 4.15
N LYS A 495 -22.88 2.11 3.80
CA LYS A 495 -21.75 1.26 4.21
C LYS A 495 -20.42 1.71 3.63
N ILE A 496 -20.41 2.24 2.42
CA ILE A 496 -19.23 2.86 1.84
C ILE A 496 -18.83 4.10 2.63
N ASN A 497 -19.77 4.98 2.96
CA ASN A 497 -19.48 6.15 3.78
C ASN A 497 -18.98 5.79 5.19
N GLU A 498 -19.54 4.74 5.84
CA GLU A 498 -19.01 4.19 7.12
C GLU A 498 -17.55 3.76 6.94
N GLY A 499 -17.25 3.02 5.87
CA GLY A 499 -15.90 2.55 5.59
C GLY A 499 -14.91 3.69 5.33
N LEU A 500 -15.30 4.69 4.55
CA LEU A 500 -14.45 5.85 4.26
C LEU A 500 -14.25 6.75 5.49
N GLU A 501 -15.25 6.86 6.37
CA GLU A 501 -15.09 7.56 7.65
C GLU A 501 -14.04 6.88 8.53
N ILE A 502 -13.98 5.54 8.54
CA ILE A 502 -12.94 4.81 9.28
C ILE A 502 -11.55 5.23 8.80
N VAL A 503 -11.33 5.28 7.48
CA VAL A 503 -10.03 5.60 6.88
C VAL A 503 -9.66 7.07 7.10
N PHE A 504 -10.58 7.99 6.80
CA PHE A 504 -10.28 9.43 6.75
C PHE A 504 -10.56 10.17 8.05
N ASN A 505 -11.18 9.51 9.03
CA ASN A 505 -11.46 10.07 10.34
C ASN A 505 -10.92 9.18 11.47
N SER A 506 -11.66 8.13 11.84
CA SER A 506 -11.46 7.48 13.15
C SER A 506 -10.16 6.70 13.28
N LYS A 507 -9.58 6.21 12.17
CA LYS A 507 -8.33 5.44 12.12
C LYS A 507 -7.29 6.04 11.17
N ILE A 508 -7.37 7.34 10.89
CA ILE A 508 -6.42 8.05 10.01
C ILE A 508 -4.95 7.88 10.43
N ASN A 509 -4.69 7.72 11.73
CA ASN A 509 -3.36 7.53 12.28
C ASN A 509 -2.84 6.07 12.17
N GLN A 510 -3.68 5.10 11.79
CA GLN A 510 -3.26 3.71 11.60
C GLN A 510 -2.55 3.54 10.26
N ARG A 511 -1.32 3.01 10.27
CA ARG A 511 -0.47 2.91 9.08
C ARG A 511 -1.07 2.11 7.92
N VAL A 512 -1.94 1.14 8.23
CA VAL A 512 -2.70 0.35 7.24
C VAL A 512 -3.57 1.21 6.31
N PHE A 513 -3.99 2.39 6.78
CA PHE A 513 -4.88 3.33 6.09
C PHE A 513 -4.16 4.57 5.56
N GLN A 514 -2.84 4.52 5.36
CA GLN A 514 -2.04 5.66 4.89
C GLN A 514 -1.43 5.45 3.49
N GLY A 515 -1.85 4.39 2.78
CA GLY A 515 -1.39 4.10 1.42
C GLY A 515 0.10 3.77 1.31
N ASN A 516 0.65 3.91 0.11
CA ASN A 516 2.04 3.54 -0.17
C ASN A 516 3.07 4.38 0.58
N PHE A 517 2.88 5.69 0.62
CA PHE A 517 3.85 6.61 1.21
C PHE A 517 3.77 6.64 2.74
N GLY A 518 2.62 6.32 3.32
CA GLY A 518 2.43 6.36 4.77
C GLY A 518 2.49 7.78 5.35
N GLY A 519 2.47 7.86 6.69
CA GLY A 519 2.76 9.07 7.43
C GLY A 519 1.57 10.03 7.54
N LYS A 520 1.85 11.19 8.16
CA LYS A 520 0.87 12.25 8.42
C LYS A 520 0.20 12.69 7.12
N GLY A 521 -1.10 12.45 7.03
CA GLY A 521 -1.89 12.79 5.86
C GLY A 521 -1.53 12.00 4.59
N GLY A 522 -1.04 10.77 4.74
CA GLY A 522 -1.07 9.76 3.67
C GLY A 522 -2.42 9.06 3.62
N TRP A 523 -2.83 8.57 2.44
CA TRP A 523 -4.04 7.77 2.28
C TRP A 523 -3.94 6.80 1.08
N PRO A 524 -4.75 5.71 1.05
CA PRO A 524 -4.90 4.84 -0.11
C PRO A 524 -5.47 5.60 -1.31
N THR A 525 -4.80 5.52 -2.45
CA THR A 525 -5.16 6.31 -3.63
C THR A 525 -6.07 5.57 -4.62
N PHE A 526 -6.49 4.33 -4.32
CA PHE A 526 -7.39 3.56 -5.17
C PHE A 526 -8.69 3.19 -4.43
N LEU A 527 -9.81 3.21 -5.17
CA LEU A 527 -11.13 2.73 -4.72
C LEU A 527 -11.59 1.59 -5.62
N ASP A 528 -12.12 0.53 -5.04
CA ASP A 528 -12.63 -0.64 -5.74
C ASP A 528 -14.07 -0.94 -5.32
N PHE A 529 -15.00 -0.65 -6.23
CA PHE A 529 -16.43 -0.90 -6.12
C PHE A 529 -16.86 -2.10 -6.97
N SER A 530 -15.92 -2.87 -7.52
CA SER A 530 -16.22 -3.90 -8.53
C SER A 530 -16.96 -5.12 -8.02
N ASP A 531 -17.02 -5.31 -6.69
CA ASP A 531 -17.85 -6.32 -6.05
C ASP A 531 -19.16 -5.70 -5.48
N THR A 532 -19.52 -4.46 -5.84
CA THR A 532 -20.73 -3.72 -5.38
C THR A 532 -21.65 -3.31 -6.53
N ASN A 533 -22.87 -2.84 -6.19
CA ASN A 533 -23.80 -2.25 -7.16
C ASN A 533 -23.56 -0.75 -7.44
N ILE A 534 -22.50 -0.14 -6.88
CA ILE A 534 -22.21 1.28 -7.07
C ILE A 534 -21.63 1.52 -8.46
N LYS A 535 -22.16 2.53 -9.16
CA LYS A 535 -21.77 2.89 -10.52
C LYS A 535 -21.18 4.30 -10.65
N THR A 536 -21.37 5.16 -9.66
CA THR A 536 -20.79 6.52 -9.60
C THR A 536 -20.43 6.87 -8.16
N LEU A 537 -19.85 8.05 -7.90
CA LEU A 537 -19.59 8.52 -6.53
C LEU A 537 -20.75 9.34 -5.95
N LYS A 538 -21.91 9.33 -6.60
CA LYS A 538 -23.08 10.06 -6.11
C LYS A 538 -23.48 9.54 -4.72
N GLY A 539 -23.71 10.49 -3.81
CA GLY A 539 -24.05 10.19 -2.42
C GLY A 539 -22.87 9.85 -1.51
N ILE A 540 -21.64 9.75 -2.03
CA ILE A 540 -20.43 9.62 -1.20
C ILE A 540 -20.05 10.99 -0.63
N TRP A 541 -19.81 11.06 0.68
CA TRP A 541 -19.67 12.31 1.44
C TRP A 541 -18.25 12.89 1.41
N PHE A 542 -17.62 12.97 0.24
CA PHE A 542 -16.22 13.38 0.18
C PHE A 542 -15.95 14.82 0.66
N ASP A 543 -16.91 15.74 0.60
CA ASP A 543 -16.75 17.09 1.15
C ASP A 543 -16.60 17.07 2.68
N GLU A 544 -17.44 16.28 3.34
CA GLU A 544 -17.37 16.10 4.78
C GLU A 544 -16.12 15.29 5.17
N LEU A 545 -15.79 14.24 4.41
CA LEU A 545 -14.57 13.46 4.61
C LEU A 545 -13.31 14.31 4.44
N ASN A 546 -13.24 15.18 3.42
CA ASN A 546 -12.17 16.17 3.25
C ASN A 546 -12.05 17.06 4.49
N ARG A 547 -13.18 17.57 5.00
CA ARG A 547 -13.20 18.48 6.15
C ARG A 547 -12.60 17.80 7.39
N VAL A 548 -13.11 16.63 7.76
CA VAL A 548 -12.60 15.92 8.95
C VAL A 548 -11.17 15.43 8.78
N TYR A 549 -10.83 14.97 7.57
CA TYR A 549 -9.46 14.58 7.24
C TYR A 549 -8.48 15.74 7.47
N ASN A 550 -8.80 16.94 6.96
CA ASN A 550 -7.93 18.11 7.14
C ASN A 550 -7.84 18.55 8.59
N ILE A 551 -8.94 18.53 9.34
CA ILE A 551 -8.91 18.84 10.78
C ILE A 551 -8.02 17.84 11.52
N ASN A 552 -8.10 16.56 11.21
CA ASN A 552 -7.27 15.53 11.84
C ASN A 552 -5.79 15.65 11.43
N VAL A 553 -5.49 16.05 10.19
CA VAL A 553 -4.11 16.32 9.75
C VAL A 553 -3.56 17.58 10.42
N GLU A 554 -4.36 18.63 10.56
CA GLU A 554 -3.97 19.85 11.29
C GLU A 554 -3.68 19.53 12.77
N ASN A 555 -4.50 18.67 13.39
CA ASN A 555 -4.40 18.29 14.80
C ASN A 555 -3.78 16.90 15.02
N TRP A 556 -2.91 16.48 14.10
CA TRP A 556 -2.24 15.18 14.19
C TRP A 556 -1.54 15.02 15.55
N PRO A 557 -1.48 13.82 16.16
CA PRO A 557 -0.94 13.61 17.51
C PRO A 557 0.60 13.69 17.54
N GLU A 558 1.14 14.82 17.09
CA GLU A 558 2.54 15.18 17.06
C GLU A 558 2.70 16.65 17.48
N PRO A 559 3.80 17.02 18.18
CA PRO A 559 4.14 18.40 18.46
C PRO A 559 4.15 19.25 17.19
N PHE A 560 3.66 20.48 17.31
CA PHE A 560 3.65 21.48 16.23
C PHE A 560 2.85 21.08 14.97
N ALA A 561 1.95 20.09 15.07
CA ALA A 561 1.18 19.60 13.93
C ALA A 561 0.41 20.72 13.20
N LYS A 562 -0.15 21.66 13.97
CA LYS A 562 -0.94 22.78 13.49
C LYS A 562 -0.06 23.85 12.83
N GLU A 563 1.07 24.17 13.45
CA GLU A 563 2.08 25.11 12.96
C GLU A 563 2.78 24.62 11.68
N ASN A 564 2.76 23.30 11.47
CA ASN A 564 3.30 22.64 10.29
C ASN A 564 2.23 22.30 9.25
N PHE A 565 0.98 22.68 9.46
CA PHE A 565 -0.08 22.45 8.49
C PHE A 565 0.03 23.44 7.33
N GLU A 566 0.26 22.93 6.12
CA GLU A 566 0.49 23.74 4.91
C GLU A 566 -0.80 24.05 4.13
N GLY A 567 -1.97 23.70 4.69
CA GLY A 567 -3.27 23.95 4.10
C GLY A 567 -4.05 22.70 3.75
N GLY A 568 -5.33 22.91 3.40
CA GLY A 568 -6.28 21.85 3.12
C GLY A 568 -5.91 21.01 1.90
N ARG A 569 -6.05 19.70 2.04
CA ARG A 569 -5.91 18.70 0.98
C ARG A 569 -7.29 18.22 0.53
N THR A 570 -7.44 18.03 -0.77
CA THR A 570 -8.59 17.33 -1.35
C THR A 570 -8.25 15.86 -1.49
N LEU A 571 -9.11 14.97 -0.97
CA LEU A 571 -8.99 13.54 -1.18
C LEU A 571 -9.20 13.23 -2.66
N LYS A 572 -8.12 12.76 -3.31
CA LYS A 572 -8.09 12.36 -4.72
C LYS A 572 -7.59 10.93 -4.87
N PHE A 573 -8.02 10.31 -5.96
CA PHE A 573 -7.78 8.91 -6.27
C PHE A 573 -7.23 8.77 -7.68
N LYS A 574 -6.21 7.92 -7.80
CA LYS A 574 -5.54 7.57 -9.06
C LYS A 574 -6.24 6.40 -9.77
N ARG A 575 -7.02 5.59 -9.05
CA ARG A 575 -7.76 4.48 -9.67
C ARG A 575 -9.11 4.31 -9.02
N MET A 576 -10.14 4.16 -9.84
CA MET A 576 -11.46 3.71 -9.41
C MET A 576 -11.85 2.49 -10.24
N ILE A 577 -12.41 1.47 -9.60
CA ILE A 577 -12.74 0.20 -10.26
C ILE A 577 -14.24 -0.06 -10.06
N PHE A 578 -14.98 -0.33 -11.13
CA PHE A 578 -16.42 -0.58 -11.09
C PHE A 578 -16.78 -1.94 -11.67
N GLN A 579 -17.96 -2.45 -11.31
CA GLN A 579 -18.47 -3.71 -11.83
C GLN A 579 -19.00 -3.52 -13.25
N ALA A 580 -18.57 -4.36 -14.19
CA ALA A 580 -19.17 -4.46 -15.53
C ALA A 580 -20.50 -5.25 -15.49
N ASP A 581 -21.40 -4.88 -16.40
CA ASP A 581 -22.70 -5.50 -16.61
C ASP A 581 -22.69 -6.41 -17.84
N LEU A 582 -23.80 -7.13 -18.04
CA LEU A 582 -24.06 -7.89 -19.26
C LEU A 582 -25.25 -7.28 -20.01
N VAL A 583 -25.07 -6.99 -21.29
CA VAL A 583 -26.14 -6.56 -22.20
C VAL A 583 -26.11 -7.45 -23.43
N GLY A 584 -27.15 -8.23 -23.65
CA GLY A 584 -27.20 -9.20 -24.75
C GLY A 584 -26.07 -10.24 -24.71
N GLY A 585 -25.62 -10.62 -23.51
CA GLY A 585 -24.52 -11.58 -23.30
C GLY A 585 -23.11 -11.01 -23.45
N ALA A 586 -22.95 -9.74 -23.83
CA ALA A 586 -21.66 -9.07 -23.93
C ALA A 586 -21.41 -8.13 -22.74
N ASP A 587 -20.13 -7.99 -22.38
CA ASP A 587 -19.70 -7.04 -21.35
C ASP A 587 -20.06 -5.60 -21.72
N ALA A 588 -20.63 -4.87 -20.78
CA ALA A 588 -21.06 -3.49 -20.92
C ALA A 588 -20.92 -2.74 -19.60
N TYR A 589 -21.08 -1.41 -19.62
CA TYR A 589 -21.28 -0.63 -18.40
C TYR A 589 -22.62 0.10 -18.49
N VAL A 590 -23.52 -0.14 -17.55
CA VAL A 590 -24.88 0.40 -17.55
C VAL A 590 -25.06 1.28 -16.32
N VAL A 591 -25.46 2.53 -16.53
CA VAL A 591 -25.62 3.53 -15.45
C VAL A 591 -26.67 4.56 -15.84
N ASP A 592 -27.35 5.14 -14.85
CA ASP A 592 -28.29 6.24 -15.07
C ASP A 592 -27.54 7.55 -15.27
N ILE A 593 -27.95 8.37 -16.24
CA ILE A 593 -27.31 9.66 -16.49
C ILE A 593 -27.45 10.62 -15.28
N SER A 594 -28.55 10.51 -14.53
CA SER A 594 -28.77 11.29 -13.32
C SER A 594 -27.80 10.91 -12.20
N ASP A 595 -27.13 9.76 -12.27
CA ASP A 595 -26.12 9.36 -11.30
C ASP A 595 -24.78 10.06 -11.51
N PHE A 596 -24.59 10.75 -12.63
CA PHE A 596 -23.44 11.64 -12.83
C PHE A 596 -23.63 13.02 -12.20
N ASP A 597 -24.87 13.45 -11.93
CA ASP A 597 -25.14 14.71 -11.23
C ASP A 597 -24.67 14.61 -9.78
N GLY A 598 -23.70 15.43 -9.40
CA GLY A 598 -23.06 15.37 -8.07
C GLY A 598 -22.14 14.15 -7.88
N ALA A 599 -21.66 13.51 -8.95
CA ALA A 599 -20.75 12.36 -8.88
C ALA A 599 -19.28 12.73 -8.60
N GLN A 600 -18.92 14.01 -8.60
CA GLN A 600 -17.61 14.53 -8.12
C GLN A 600 -16.35 13.99 -8.83
N PHE A 601 -16.45 13.22 -9.92
CA PHE A 601 -15.28 12.69 -10.67
C PHE A 601 -14.25 13.76 -11.04
N SER A 602 -14.69 14.95 -11.46
CA SER A 602 -13.80 16.06 -11.84
C SER A 602 -12.88 16.52 -10.71
N GLU A 603 -13.34 16.41 -9.46
CA GLU A 603 -12.58 16.80 -8.26
C GLU A 603 -11.78 15.63 -7.68
N ARG A 604 -12.36 14.42 -7.72
CA ARG A 604 -11.82 13.24 -7.03
C ARG A 604 -10.81 12.43 -7.83
N LEU A 605 -10.74 12.62 -9.15
CA LEU A 605 -9.73 11.98 -9.99
C LEU A 605 -8.42 12.78 -9.99
N ALA A 606 -7.30 12.11 -9.71
CA ALA A 606 -5.96 12.69 -9.55
C ALA A 606 -5.27 13.01 -10.89
N PHE A 607 -5.94 13.69 -11.82
CA PHE A 607 -5.36 13.98 -13.14
C PHE A 607 -4.06 14.79 -13.03
N GLY A 608 -2.99 14.30 -13.66
CA GLY A 608 -1.70 15.00 -13.73
C GLY A 608 -0.76 14.77 -12.54
N ASP A 609 -1.19 14.03 -11.51
CA ASP A 609 -0.38 13.79 -10.32
C ASP A 609 0.79 12.81 -10.61
N PRO A 610 2.07 13.23 -10.47
CA PRO A 610 3.19 12.29 -10.46
C PRO A 610 3.23 11.49 -9.15
N PRO A 611 4.04 10.43 -9.04
CA PRO A 611 4.54 9.55 -10.10
C PRO A 611 3.46 8.54 -10.56
N PRO A 612 3.73 7.64 -11.54
CA PRO A 612 2.80 6.56 -11.93
C PRO A 612 2.25 5.73 -10.76
N PRO A 613 1.09 5.04 -10.91
CA PRO A 613 0.31 4.93 -12.14
C PRO A 613 -0.50 6.21 -12.46
N PRO A 614 -0.80 6.46 -13.74
CA PRO A 614 -1.68 7.54 -14.15
C PRO A 614 -3.11 7.32 -13.65
N THR A 615 -3.88 8.40 -13.65
CA THR A 615 -5.28 8.35 -13.24
C THR A 615 -6.16 7.58 -14.22
N GLU A 616 -6.89 6.57 -13.73
CA GLU A 616 -7.67 5.65 -14.55
C GLU A 616 -8.98 5.21 -13.89
N ILE A 617 -9.95 4.81 -14.72
CA ILE A 617 -11.14 4.05 -14.31
C ILE A 617 -11.07 2.67 -14.95
N GLN A 618 -11.25 1.62 -14.15
CA GLN A 618 -11.21 0.22 -14.58
C GLN A 618 -12.58 -0.43 -14.40
N PHE A 619 -12.82 -1.49 -15.18
CA PHE A 619 -14.02 -2.33 -15.06
C PHE A 619 -13.62 -3.77 -14.79
N ARG A 620 -14.35 -4.43 -13.90
CA ARG A 620 -14.15 -5.86 -13.62
C ARG A 620 -15.44 -6.64 -13.59
N ARG A 621 -15.33 -7.94 -13.88
CA ARG A 621 -16.38 -8.94 -13.65
C ARG A 621 -15.70 -10.23 -13.21
N ASN A 622 -16.22 -10.85 -12.14
CA ASN A 622 -15.65 -12.08 -11.57
C ASN A 622 -14.15 -11.98 -11.26
N GLY A 623 -13.71 -10.81 -10.80
CA GLY A 623 -12.30 -10.52 -10.49
C GLY A 623 -11.39 -10.29 -11.70
N GLN A 624 -11.89 -10.42 -12.93
CA GLN A 624 -11.13 -10.16 -14.15
C GLN A 624 -11.38 -8.75 -14.67
N GLU A 625 -10.32 -8.10 -15.12
CA GLU A 625 -10.38 -6.78 -15.74
C GLU A 625 -10.90 -6.87 -17.17
N ILE A 626 -11.77 -5.94 -17.54
CA ILE A 626 -12.43 -5.90 -18.85
C ILE A 626 -12.08 -4.59 -19.56
N TYR A 627 -11.95 -4.70 -20.88
CA TYR A 627 -11.60 -3.62 -21.80
C TYR A 627 -12.57 -3.58 -22.97
N GLY A 628 -12.66 -2.42 -23.64
CA GLY A 628 -13.34 -2.31 -24.93
C GLY A 628 -14.87 -2.34 -24.87
N ILE A 629 -15.48 -2.04 -23.71
CA ILE A 629 -16.92 -2.22 -23.50
C ILE A 629 -17.74 -0.99 -23.93
N PRO A 630 -18.99 -1.16 -24.38
CA PRO A 630 -19.92 -0.05 -24.54
C PRO A 630 -20.43 0.46 -23.19
N LEU A 631 -20.65 1.77 -23.11
CA LEU A 631 -21.37 2.44 -22.02
C LEU A 631 -22.84 2.68 -22.44
N TYR A 632 -23.79 2.19 -21.66
CA TYR A 632 -25.22 2.50 -21.82
C TYR A 632 -25.66 3.47 -20.72
N LEU A 633 -26.09 4.66 -21.14
CA LEU A 633 -26.65 5.70 -20.28
C LEU A 633 -28.17 5.63 -20.31
N LYS A 634 -28.77 5.29 -19.18
CA LYS A 634 -30.22 5.31 -18.97
C LYS A 634 -30.71 6.71 -18.65
N GLY A 635 -31.97 7.00 -18.95
CA GLY A 635 -32.62 8.28 -18.65
C GLY A 635 -32.73 9.21 -19.85
N GLN A 636 -33.43 10.33 -19.66
CA GLN A 636 -33.90 11.19 -20.75
C GLN A 636 -33.26 12.58 -20.77
N ASN A 637 -32.82 13.10 -19.63
CA ASN A 637 -32.37 14.48 -19.49
C ASN A 637 -31.08 14.57 -18.68
N LEU A 638 -30.20 15.49 -19.07
CA LEU A 638 -29.10 15.95 -18.24
C LEU A 638 -29.61 16.87 -17.13
N THR A 639 -29.03 16.72 -15.95
CA THR A 639 -29.24 17.60 -14.79
C THR A 639 -27.89 18.06 -14.24
N GLY A 640 -27.89 19.22 -13.59
CA GLY A 640 -26.73 19.77 -12.86
C GLY A 640 -25.41 19.69 -13.63
N ASP A 641 -24.42 19.05 -13.02
CA ASP A 641 -23.06 18.93 -13.55
C ASP A 641 -22.77 17.59 -14.24
N ALA A 642 -23.82 16.79 -14.50
CA ALA A 642 -23.70 15.42 -15.01
C ALA A 642 -22.83 15.31 -16.27
N LYS A 643 -22.93 16.26 -17.19
CA LYS A 643 -22.11 16.28 -18.42
C LYS A 643 -20.61 16.35 -18.10
N SER A 644 -20.19 17.30 -17.26
CA SER A 644 -18.78 17.45 -16.89
C SER A 644 -18.24 16.26 -16.08
N GLN A 645 -19.10 15.65 -15.25
CA GLN A 645 -18.73 14.45 -14.50
C GLN A 645 -18.55 13.23 -15.42
N LEU A 646 -19.45 13.06 -16.40
CA LEU A 646 -19.33 12.03 -17.42
C LEU A 646 -18.09 12.25 -18.31
N GLU A 647 -17.79 13.49 -18.71
CA GLU A 647 -16.57 13.82 -19.46
C GLU A 647 -15.30 13.43 -18.68
N SER A 648 -15.27 13.71 -17.38
CA SER A 648 -14.16 13.32 -16.49
C SER A 648 -14.04 11.79 -16.35
N PHE A 649 -15.17 11.11 -16.22
CA PHE A 649 -15.25 9.65 -16.18
C PHE A 649 -14.69 9.02 -17.47
N ILE A 650 -15.15 9.47 -18.65
CA ILE A 650 -14.68 8.96 -19.94
C ILE A 650 -13.19 9.27 -20.15
N ARG A 651 -12.72 10.45 -19.75
CA ARG A 651 -11.30 10.80 -19.80
C ARG A 651 -10.45 9.82 -19.01
N ALA A 652 -10.86 9.44 -17.79
CA ALA A 652 -10.13 8.48 -16.97
C ALA A 652 -10.25 7.04 -17.48
N ALA A 653 -11.44 6.62 -17.93
CA ALA A 653 -11.64 5.28 -18.49
C ALA A 653 -10.82 5.05 -19.77
N ASN A 654 -10.63 6.09 -20.60
CA ASN A 654 -9.88 5.99 -21.85
C ASN A 654 -8.47 6.58 -21.79
N ALA A 655 -7.97 6.86 -20.58
CA ALA A 655 -6.63 7.38 -20.39
C ALA A 655 -5.55 6.41 -20.92
N ASN A 656 -4.39 6.95 -21.27
CA ASN A 656 -3.19 6.17 -21.65
C ASN A 656 -3.40 5.20 -22.83
N GLY A 657 -4.34 5.50 -23.72
CA GLY A 657 -4.60 4.69 -24.91
C GLY A 657 -5.34 3.37 -24.65
N GLN A 658 -5.81 3.11 -23.44
CA GLN A 658 -6.43 1.82 -23.08
C GLN A 658 -7.84 1.61 -23.67
N ARG A 659 -8.51 2.69 -24.13
CA ARG A 659 -9.83 2.65 -24.79
C ARG A 659 -10.83 1.68 -24.11
N ARG A 660 -10.96 1.76 -22.79
CA ARG A 660 -11.82 0.85 -22.00
C ARG A 660 -13.31 1.02 -22.34
N ILE A 661 -13.73 2.24 -22.69
CA ILE A 661 -15.04 2.53 -23.26
C ILE A 661 -14.90 2.82 -24.76
N THR A 662 -15.58 2.03 -25.59
CA THR A 662 -15.48 2.12 -27.06
C THR A 662 -16.62 2.91 -27.70
N GLN A 663 -17.80 2.90 -27.09
CA GLN A 663 -19.01 3.51 -27.61
C GLN A 663 -19.91 3.95 -26.45
N ILE A 664 -20.63 5.06 -26.61
CA ILE A 664 -21.69 5.47 -25.69
C ILE A 664 -23.03 5.28 -26.40
N TYR A 665 -23.96 4.62 -25.72
CA TYR A 665 -25.35 4.45 -26.12
C TYR A 665 -26.26 5.20 -25.15
N VAL A 666 -27.21 5.96 -25.69
CA VAL A 666 -28.23 6.69 -24.93
C VAL A 666 -29.63 6.23 -25.34
N GLU A 667 -30.61 6.36 -24.45
CA GLU A 667 -31.98 5.90 -24.69
C GLU A 667 -32.80 6.80 -25.62
N SER A 668 -32.39 8.07 -25.82
CA SER A 668 -33.12 9.00 -26.68
C SER A 668 -32.22 9.96 -27.46
N ASP A 669 -32.72 10.39 -28.62
CA ASP A 669 -32.07 11.43 -29.43
C ASP A 669 -32.03 12.78 -28.68
N GLY A 670 -32.99 13.03 -27.78
CA GLY A 670 -32.99 14.20 -26.92
C GLY A 670 -31.76 14.25 -26.01
N LEU A 671 -31.47 13.15 -25.30
CA LEU A 671 -30.26 13.06 -24.48
C LEU A 671 -28.98 13.13 -25.32
N LYS A 672 -28.97 12.50 -26.50
CA LYS A 672 -27.87 12.61 -27.46
C LYS A 672 -27.61 14.06 -27.85
N SER A 673 -28.64 14.83 -28.20
CA SER A 673 -28.51 16.25 -28.56
C SER A 673 -27.94 17.09 -27.41
N GLN A 674 -28.28 16.78 -26.16
CA GLN A 674 -27.77 17.48 -24.98
C GLN A 674 -26.28 17.17 -24.71
N LEU A 675 -25.88 15.90 -24.86
CA LEU A 675 -24.50 15.46 -24.67
C LEU A 675 -23.57 15.87 -25.84
N GLY A 676 -24.11 15.88 -27.06
CA GLY A 676 -23.38 16.11 -28.31
C GLY A 676 -23.15 14.81 -29.10
N GLY A 677 -22.40 14.89 -30.21
CA GLY A 677 -22.10 13.71 -31.04
C GLY A 677 -21.03 12.77 -30.47
N GLN A 678 -20.21 13.26 -29.54
CA GLN A 678 -19.10 12.52 -28.92
C GLN A 678 -18.72 13.12 -27.56
N ILE A 679 -18.12 12.30 -26.70
CA ILE A 679 -17.41 12.73 -25.48
C ILE A 679 -15.95 12.27 -25.58
N GLY A 680 -15.02 13.22 -25.57
CA GLY A 680 -13.63 12.96 -25.94
C GLY A 680 -13.56 12.36 -27.34
N ASN A 681 -13.03 11.13 -27.46
CA ASN A 681 -12.94 10.40 -28.73
C ASN A 681 -14.00 9.29 -28.86
N VAL A 682 -15.02 9.26 -27.99
CA VAL A 682 -16.05 8.21 -27.98
C VAL A 682 -17.34 8.73 -28.58
N LEU A 683 -17.82 8.08 -29.63
CA LEU A 683 -19.06 8.44 -30.31
C LEU A 683 -20.28 8.16 -29.43
N ILE A 684 -21.35 8.95 -29.62
CA ILE A 684 -22.64 8.76 -28.96
C ILE A 684 -23.67 8.32 -30.01
N GLN A 685 -24.39 7.23 -29.72
CA GLN A 685 -25.46 6.69 -30.55
C GLN A 685 -26.71 6.43 -29.73
N THR A 686 -27.87 6.48 -30.38
CA THR A 686 -29.15 6.20 -29.74
C THR A 686 -29.42 4.70 -29.85
N LYS A 687 -29.48 4.01 -28.71
CA LYS A 687 -29.75 2.57 -28.63
C LYS A 687 -30.19 2.23 -27.21
N ILE A 688 -31.31 1.53 -27.09
CA ILE A 688 -31.81 1.03 -25.80
C ILE A 688 -31.04 -0.24 -25.43
N ALA A 689 -30.67 -0.38 -24.16
CA ALA A 689 -30.11 -1.63 -23.64
C ALA A 689 -31.20 -2.70 -23.62
N ASN A 690 -31.30 -3.55 -24.66
CA ASN A 690 -32.23 -4.67 -24.67
C ASN A 690 -31.81 -5.68 -23.58
N GLN A 691 -32.52 -5.68 -22.45
CA GLN A 691 -32.45 -6.74 -21.46
C GLN A 691 -33.35 -7.89 -21.90
N ASN A 692 -32.87 -8.76 -22.80
CA ASN A 692 -33.52 -10.06 -23.00
C ASN A 692 -33.05 -11.03 -21.91
N SER A 693 -33.98 -11.29 -20.98
CA SER A 693 -34.24 -12.54 -20.25
C SER A 693 -33.09 -13.19 -19.46
N GLN A 694 -33.00 -12.87 -18.16
CA GLN A 694 -32.94 -13.93 -17.15
C GLN A 694 -34.36 -14.16 -16.61
N GLN A 695 -35.13 -14.91 -17.38
CA GLN A 695 -36.25 -15.67 -16.88
C GLN A 695 -36.26 -17.00 -17.65
N GLU A 696 -35.23 -17.82 -17.39
CA GLU A 696 -35.36 -19.27 -17.54
C GLU A 696 -35.67 -19.81 -16.15
N GLY A 697 -36.96 -19.94 -15.90
CA GLY A 697 -37.56 -20.40 -14.67
C GLY A 697 -39.05 -20.63 -14.92
N ALA A 698 -39.36 -21.68 -15.68
CA ALA A 698 -40.62 -22.44 -15.71
C ALA A 698 -40.41 -23.58 -16.72
N SER A 699 -39.99 -24.75 -16.25
CA SER A 699 -40.87 -25.88 -15.91
C SER A 699 -41.17 -26.75 -17.12
N ASP A 700 -40.39 -27.81 -17.29
CA ASP A 700 -40.95 -29.10 -17.65
C ASP A 700 -40.53 -30.08 -16.55
N GLU A 701 -41.53 -30.52 -15.79
CA GLU A 701 -41.47 -31.69 -14.92
C GLU A 701 -40.90 -32.87 -15.70
N ILE A 702 -40.09 -33.72 -15.06
CA ILE A 702 -40.49 -35.12 -14.83
C ILE A 702 -39.86 -35.56 -13.50
N GLU A 703 -40.77 -36.00 -12.65
CA GLU A 703 -40.69 -37.09 -11.68
C GLU A 703 -39.38 -37.61 -11.18
N VAL A 704 -39.57 -38.10 -9.97
CA VAL A 704 -38.81 -39.19 -9.47
C VAL A 704 -37.72 -38.59 -8.69
#